data_AF-A0A355TZE4-F1
#
_entry.id   AF-A0A355TZE4-F1
#
_cell.length_a   1.000
_cell.length_b   1.000
_cell.length_c   1.000
_cell.angle_alpha   90.00
_cell.angle_beta   90.00
_cell.angle_gamma   90.00
#
_symmetry.space_group_name_H-M   'P 1'
#
loop_
_entity.id
_entity.type
_entity.pdbx_description
1 polymer ?
#
loop_
_entity_poly.entity_id
_entity_poly.type
_entity_poly.pdbx_seq_one_letter_code
_entity_poly.pdbx_strand_id
1 'polypeptide(L)'
;MKKLDQSKTPYIDALKKYVSEGVAPFDVPGHHMGNIKNKATELFGQELFRCDVNAPIGLDTLGNPQGVIKESAEYLAEACHADEAFFLINGTSSGIIAMIMTAVKANEKIILPRNVHKSVINALIFSGAKPTYIMPEIDLELGIANQPSVEQWKKAILRNPSAKAIFIINPTYFGSVTDLKEVTEFAHAHHMAVLVDEAHGAHYYFHHPRSPMSAMDAGADMSAASFHKTVGSLTQSSVLLLKTGRFRREDVQKTLNILNTTSPSGILIASVDAARSYMASKEGYEAMSRTYELVDYARSKIAKIPGFVNEDRNHFLAHGSFGYDDTKLVIGLEHLDLDGFQLYHLLKEKYEVQMELAESNEVLGIFAIGTKKKHVDQLVSALRSISKDHYKPSYIRKKSHFDATFPFLLVRPRVSFNAPGKLVSIDECEGNVSKEQVMMYPPGIPLIAPGEVWSKDLVEEVKELQGSSESHTKLLSSYHDAFEVIDTAKWRRFGLYEKRLNDYYKNKITTPINDGFRFPFEGEGHQATFVLMPFRQDTWRKKAKPAQDNYIEVIEAIALHEKVIVGVNQSISKKVIETLNAIPNVTVWRLRYNDAWARDNMPLFLTNGRQLRTVDFRFNAWGGKVDGLYSDYQDDDALGALVSKKLKLLSYYLPSFVLEGGSIAIDGEGTLITTEACLLSKGRNPYYQKEEIEEILHDYLGVEKIIWVPHGIYQDETNEHVDNMVSFVRPGEVVMASCSNKEDPQYRYCQQTYKALSEACDAKGRKLIIHKLPLPKPMYLSEEIASELVISDSTLDTRVSGRRLAASYVNYYQGKDFIIMPAFGVKEDKEAYQIMKGLYPEKTIHQINTYEILLGGGNIHCITMQLPKEDE
;
A
#
# COMPACT_ATOMS: atom_id res chain seq x y z
N MET A 1 18.04 2.75 -35.15
CA MET A 1 19.51 2.84 -35.04
C MET A 1 20.15 1.69 -35.81
N LYS A 2 21.39 1.84 -36.26
CA LYS A 2 22.17 0.74 -36.85
C LYS A 2 22.53 -0.22 -35.71
N LYS A 3 22.22 -1.51 -35.86
CA LYS A 3 22.54 -2.55 -34.88
C LYS A 3 24.05 -2.52 -34.58
N LEU A 4 24.42 -2.46 -33.30
CA LEU A 4 25.80 -2.45 -32.86
C LEU A 4 26.44 -3.85 -33.04
N ASP A 5 27.75 -3.86 -33.29
CA ASP A 5 28.54 -5.09 -33.37
C ASP A 5 28.88 -5.57 -31.97
N GLN A 6 28.07 -6.50 -31.45
CA GLN A 6 28.17 -6.96 -30.07
C GLN A 6 29.49 -7.66 -29.71
N SER A 7 30.35 -8.00 -30.68
CA SER A 7 31.68 -8.55 -30.41
C SER A 7 32.66 -7.53 -29.80
N LYS A 8 32.41 -6.23 -29.96
CA LYS A 8 33.30 -5.18 -29.47
C LYS A 8 33.28 -5.04 -27.97
N THR A 9 34.43 -4.71 -27.37
CA THR A 9 34.61 -4.49 -25.93
C THR A 9 35.37 -3.19 -25.67
N PRO A 10 34.73 -2.02 -25.84
CA PRO A 10 35.43 -0.73 -25.85
C PRO A 10 36.27 -0.47 -24.60
N TYR A 11 35.76 -0.82 -23.41
CA TYR A 11 36.49 -0.59 -22.16
C TYR A 11 37.70 -1.51 -22.04
N ILE A 12 37.54 -2.81 -22.35
CA ILE A 12 38.65 -3.77 -22.32
C ILE A 12 39.73 -3.39 -23.34
N ASP A 13 39.34 -3.02 -24.55
CA ASP A 13 40.29 -2.67 -25.61
C ASP A 13 41.11 -1.44 -25.21
N ALA A 14 40.47 -0.44 -24.59
CA ALA A 14 41.13 0.74 -24.05
C ALA A 14 42.05 0.41 -22.86
N LEU A 15 41.61 -0.46 -21.94
CA LEU A 15 42.42 -0.91 -20.81
C LEU A 15 43.68 -1.65 -21.29
N LYS A 16 43.51 -2.58 -22.23
CA LYS A 16 44.61 -3.34 -22.84
C LYS A 16 45.60 -2.42 -23.55
N LYS A 17 45.10 -1.41 -24.27
CA LYS A 17 45.93 -0.40 -24.91
C LYS A 17 46.74 0.37 -23.88
N TYR A 18 46.11 0.92 -22.84
CA TYR A 18 46.79 1.67 -21.78
C TYR A 18 47.89 0.83 -21.10
N VAL A 19 47.59 -0.43 -20.76
CA VAL A 19 48.57 -1.35 -20.16
C VAL A 19 49.76 -1.61 -21.11
N SER A 20 49.54 -1.65 -22.42
CA SER A 20 50.61 -1.89 -23.41
C SER A 20 51.53 -0.68 -23.65
N GLU A 21 51.08 0.54 -23.34
CA GLU A 21 51.83 1.77 -23.59
C GLU A 21 53.00 1.97 -22.60
N GLY A 22 53.04 1.23 -21.50
CA GLY A 22 54.14 1.31 -20.53
C GLY A 22 54.23 2.67 -19.83
N VAL A 23 53.10 3.34 -19.63
CA VAL A 23 53.00 4.66 -18.99
C VAL A 23 53.61 4.60 -17.58
N ALA A 24 54.46 5.58 -17.26
CA ALA A 24 55.01 5.72 -15.92
C ALA A 24 53.90 6.14 -14.93
N PRO A 25 53.57 5.33 -13.90
CA PRO A 25 52.44 5.59 -13.02
C PRO A 25 52.83 6.61 -11.93
N PHE A 26 52.39 7.86 -12.08
CA PHE A 26 52.50 8.90 -11.04
C PHE A 26 51.12 9.31 -10.49
N ASP A 27 50.12 8.47 -10.69
CA ASP A 27 48.75 8.54 -10.20
C ASP A 27 48.45 7.41 -9.21
N VAL A 28 47.18 7.29 -8.80
CA VAL A 28 46.67 6.17 -7.99
C VAL A 28 46.22 5.02 -8.89
N PRO A 29 46.32 3.74 -8.47
CA PRO A 29 46.62 3.28 -7.09
C PRO A 29 48.12 3.13 -6.76
N GLY A 30 48.44 3.26 -5.47
CA GLY A 30 49.82 3.31 -4.97
C GLY A 30 50.66 2.02 -5.10
N HIS A 31 50.10 0.92 -5.61
CA HIS A 31 50.92 -0.23 -6.03
C HIS A 31 51.66 0.05 -7.35
N HIS A 32 51.35 1.15 -8.05
CA HIS A 32 52.05 1.64 -9.23
C HIS A 32 52.30 0.53 -10.25
N MET A 33 51.24 0.00 -10.86
CA MET A 33 51.29 -1.11 -11.83
C MET A 33 51.79 -2.44 -11.26
N GLY A 34 51.76 -2.62 -9.94
CA GLY A 34 52.17 -3.86 -9.28
C GLY A 34 53.68 -3.95 -9.06
N ASN A 35 54.36 -2.80 -8.93
CA ASN A 35 55.81 -2.72 -8.67
C ASN A 35 56.19 -3.08 -7.22
N ILE A 36 55.25 -3.62 -6.45
CA ILE A 36 55.45 -4.12 -5.09
C ILE A 36 55.54 -5.66 -5.11
N LYS A 37 56.33 -6.24 -4.21
CA LYS A 37 56.41 -7.70 -4.03
C LYS A 37 55.76 -8.08 -2.70
N ASN A 38 54.66 -8.83 -2.76
CA ASN A 38 53.95 -9.35 -1.61
C ASN A 38 53.14 -10.61 -1.98
N LYS A 39 52.56 -11.27 -0.98
CA LYS A 39 51.76 -12.50 -1.19
C LYS A 39 50.60 -12.33 -2.18
N ALA A 40 50.03 -11.14 -2.30
CA ALA A 40 48.91 -10.88 -3.23
C ALA A 40 49.37 -10.79 -4.68
N THR A 41 50.46 -10.07 -4.95
CA THR A 41 51.09 -10.00 -6.29
C THR A 41 51.63 -11.36 -6.73
N GLU A 42 52.13 -12.18 -5.80
CA GLU A 42 52.52 -13.58 -6.07
C GLU A 42 51.32 -14.47 -6.43
N LEU A 43 50.21 -14.34 -5.70
CA LEU A 43 49.02 -15.17 -5.91
C LEU A 43 48.27 -14.82 -7.20
N PHE A 44 48.02 -13.52 -7.42
CA PHE A 44 47.17 -13.05 -8.52
C PHE A 44 47.94 -12.73 -9.80
N GLY A 45 49.27 -12.58 -9.70
CA GLY A 45 50.13 -12.22 -10.82
C GLY A 45 50.15 -10.72 -11.09
N GLN A 46 51.24 -10.27 -11.71
CA GLN A 46 51.50 -8.85 -11.95
C GLN A 46 50.52 -8.19 -12.93
N GLU A 47 50.02 -8.93 -13.92
CA GLU A 47 49.09 -8.40 -14.92
C GLU A 47 47.77 -7.91 -14.31
N LEU A 48 47.26 -8.56 -13.25
CA LEU A 48 46.06 -8.08 -12.56
C LEU A 48 46.27 -6.65 -12.02
N PHE A 49 47.42 -6.40 -11.40
CA PHE A 49 47.77 -5.09 -10.83
C PHE A 49 48.11 -4.05 -11.90
N ARG A 50 48.54 -4.47 -13.10
CA ARG A 50 48.68 -3.56 -14.24
C ARG A 50 47.31 -3.13 -14.79
N CYS A 51 46.31 -3.99 -14.67
CA CYS A 51 44.92 -3.70 -15.04
C CYS A 51 44.15 -2.92 -13.97
N ASP A 52 44.67 -2.81 -12.74
CA ASP A 52 44.04 -2.03 -11.66
C ASP A 52 44.40 -0.54 -11.80
N VAL A 53 43.63 0.13 -12.64
CA VAL A 53 43.80 1.55 -12.98
C VAL A 53 42.49 2.28 -12.69
N ASN A 54 42.58 3.54 -12.26
CA ASN A 54 41.39 4.30 -11.85
C ASN A 54 40.69 4.95 -13.07
N ALA A 55 41.15 6.14 -13.48
CA ALA A 55 40.62 6.86 -14.64
C ALA A 55 41.72 7.71 -15.33
N PRO A 56 42.85 7.11 -15.75
CA PRO A 56 43.86 7.82 -16.52
C PRO A 56 43.31 8.30 -17.87
N ILE A 57 44.02 9.24 -18.51
CA ILE A 57 43.68 9.72 -19.86
C ILE A 57 43.63 8.53 -20.82
N GLY A 58 42.55 8.43 -21.60
CA GLY A 58 42.28 7.29 -22.48
C GLY A 58 41.31 6.27 -21.88
N LEU A 59 41.09 6.31 -20.57
CA LEU A 59 39.96 5.68 -19.88
C LEU A 59 38.90 6.73 -19.51
N ASP A 60 37.85 6.30 -18.82
CA ASP A 60 36.65 7.09 -18.54
C ASP A 60 36.29 7.04 -17.05
N THR A 61 35.44 7.97 -16.59
CA THR A 61 35.05 8.07 -15.17
C THR A 61 33.64 7.54 -14.97
N LEU A 62 33.46 6.57 -14.06
CA LEU A 62 32.15 5.94 -13.81
C LEU A 62 31.06 6.94 -13.35
N GLY A 63 31.44 8.01 -12.65
CA GLY A 63 30.48 9.00 -12.14
C GLY A 63 29.91 9.94 -13.20
N ASN A 64 30.59 10.10 -14.34
CA ASN A 64 30.11 10.87 -15.48
C ASN A 64 30.72 10.31 -16.77
N PRO A 65 30.24 9.16 -17.25
CA PRO A 65 30.83 8.50 -18.41
C PRO A 65 30.66 9.33 -19.68
N GLN A 66 31.76 9.64 -20.38
CA GLN A 66 31.75 10.39 -21.65
C GLN A 66 32.54 9.70 -22.77
N GLY A 67 33.29 8.64 -22.46
CA GLY A 67 34.16 7.91 -23.37
C GLY A 67 33.86 6.42 -23.37
N VAL A 68 34.88 5.60 -23.11
CA VAL A 68 34.81 4.14 -23.29
C VAL A 68 33.82 3.43 -22.34
N ILE A 69 33.53 3.98 -21.16
CA ILE A 69 32.47 3.44 -20.29
C ILE A 69 31.10 3.75 -20.89
N LYS A 70 30.91 4.98 -21.39
CA LYS A 70 29.66 5.36 -22.07
C LYS A 70 29.42 4.49 -23.30
N GLU A 71 30.43 4.33 -24.15
CA GLU A 71 30.32 3.47 -25.34
C GLU A 71 29.99 2.02 -24.94
N SER A 72 30.70 1.45 -23.97
CA SER A 72 30.42 0.10 -23.46
C SER A 72 28.99 -0.04 -22.88
N ALA A 73 28.48 1.03 -22.27
CA ALA A 73 27.10 1.07 -21.77
C ALA A 73 26.06 1.11 -22.89
N GLU A 74 26.36 1.75 -24.03
CA GLU A 74 25.49 1.72 -25.22
C GLU A 74 25.40 0.29 -25.80
N TYR A 75 26.51 -0.44 -25.87
CA TYR A 75 26.49 -1.86 -26.28
C TYR A 75 25.68 -2.72 -25.31
N LEU A 76 25.86 -2.51 -24.00
CA LEU A 76 25.12 -3.22 -22.96
C LEU A 76 23.62 -2.91 -23.03
N ALA A 77 23.23 -1.65 -23.20
CA ALA A 77 21.84 -1.24 -23.34
C ALA A 77 21.18 -1.93 -24.54
N GLU A 78 21.84 -1.92 -25.71
CA GLU A 78 21.33 -2.63 -26.89
C GLU A 78 21.20 -4.13 -26.65
N ALA A 79 22.21 -4.77 -26.03
CA ALA A 79 22.19 -6.21 -25.76
C ALA A 79 21.06 -6.62 -24.82
N CYS A 80 20.75 -5.78 -23.83
CA CYS A 80 19.70 -6.01 -22.83
C CYS A 80 18.34 -5.40 -23.20
N HIS A 81 18.16 -4.89 -24.43
CA HIS A 81 16.96 -4.19 -24.89
C HIS A 81 16.53 -3.02 -23.99
N ALA A 82 17.48 -2.40 -23.28
CA ALA A 82 17.27 -1.18 -22.50
C ALA A 82 17.53 0.05 -23.37
N ASP A 83 17.03 1.21 -22.94
CA ASP A 83 17.35 2.47 -23.60
C ASP A 83 18.69 3.03 -23.08
N GLU A 84 18.97 2.77 -21.79
CA GLU A 84 20.18 3.19 -21.10
C GLU A 84 20.67 2.08 -20.17
N ALA A 85 22.00 1.97 -20.02
CA ALA A 85 22.61 1.04 -19.08
C ALA A 85 23.70 1.72 -18.23
N PHE A 86 23.94 1.13 -17.05
CA PHE A 86 24.91 1.59 -16.08
C PHE A 86 25.69 0.40 -15.51
N PHE A 87 27.00 0.56 -15.43
CA PHE A 87 27.87 -0.43 -14.79
C PHE A 87 27.82 -0.23 -13.27
N LEU A 88 27.64 -1.32 -12.54
CA LEU A 88 27.66 -1.33 -11.07
C LEU A 88 28.84 -2.16 -10.58
N ILE A 89 29.60 -1.59 -9.66
CA ILE A 89 30.76 -2.26 -9.04
C ILE A 89 30.55 -2.57 -7.55
N ASN A 90 29.40 -2.17 -7.00
CA ASN A 90 29.01 -2.39 -5.60
C ASN A 90 27.85 -3.40 -5.49
N GLY A 91 27.76 -4.31 -6.45
CA GLY A 91 26.70 -5.32 -6.57
C GLY A 91 25.33 -4.75 -6.93
N THR A 92 24.37 -5.65 -7.18
CA THR A 92 22.97 -5.29 -7.47
C THR A 92 22.31 -4.57 -6.31
N SER A 93 22.81 -4.73 -5.09
CA SER A 93 22.41 -3.95 -3.92
C SER A 93 22.46 -2.45 -4.16
N SER A 94 23.51 -1.91 -4.80
CA SER A 94 23.56 -0.48 -5.12
C SER A 94 22.57 -0.09 -6.20
N GLY A 95 22.32 -0.98 -7.17
CA GLY A 95 21.31 -0.81 -8.21
C GLY A 95 19.89 -0.70 -7.62
N ILE A 96 19.51 -1.61 -6.72
CA ILE A 96 18.22 -1.59 -6.02
C ILE A 96 18.03 -0.30 -5.23
N ILE A 97 19.05 0.11 -4.46
CA ILE A 97 19.01 1.37 -3.72
C ILE A 97 18.83 2.55 -4.68
N ALA A 98 19.56 2.56 -5.81
CA ALA A 98 19.46 3.61 -6.79
C ALA A 98 18.09 3.68 -7.47
N MET A 99 17.51 2.55 -7.86
CA MET A 99 16.18 2.47 -8.47
C MET A 99 15.12 3.08 -7.54
N ILE A 100 15.07 2.64 -6.28
CA ILE A 100 14.07 3.10 -5.32
C ILE A 100 14.27 4.57 -4.96
N MET A 101 15.52 5.02 -4.71
CA MET A 101 15.81 6.43 -4.41
C MET A 101 15.47 7.37 -5.58
N THR A 102 15.58 6.88 -6.81
CA THR A 102 15.23 7.66 -8.01
C THR A 102 13.72 7.71 -8.21
N ALA A 103 13.02 6.60 -7.99
CA ALA A 103 11.60 6.47 -8.26
C ALA A 103 10.68 7.01 -7.15
N VAL A 104 11.11 6.94 -5.88
CA VAL A 104 10.23 7.16 -4.73
C VAL A 104 10.87 8.12 -3.71
N LYS A 105 10.19 9.22 -3.44
CA LYS A 105 10.63 10.27 -2.53
C LYS A 105 10.21 9.96 -1.09
N ALA A 106 10.72 10.80 -0.18
CA ALA A 106 10.35 10.73 1.22
C ALA A 106 8.83 10.86 1.43
N ASN A 107 8.25 9.93 2.21
CA ASN A 107 6.81 9.81 2.52
C ASN A 107 5.92 9.26 1.42
N GLU A 108 6.40 9.10 0.19
CA GLU A 108 5.65 8.42 -0.88
C GLU A 108 5.61 6.91 -0.64
N LYS A 109 4.55 6.24 -1.12
CA LYS A 109 4.37 4.80 -0.95
C LYS A 109 5.03 4.00 -2.08
N ILE A 110 5.51 2.81 -1.74
CA ILE A 110 6.01 1.80 -2.68
C ILE A 110 5.44 0.44 -2.30
N ILE A 111 4.91 -0.29 -3.28
CA ILE A 111 4.36 -1.62 -3.09
C ILE A 111 5.46 -2.66 -3.37
N LEU A 112 5.66 -3.63 -2.48
CA LEU A 112 6.74 -4.61 -2.59
C LEU A 112 6.41 -5.91 -1.85
N PRO A 113 6.96 -7.06 -2.25
CA PRO A 113 6.69 -8.32 -1.56
C PRO A 113 7.39 -8.35 -0.19
N ARG A 114 6.89 -9.17 0.74
CA ARG A 114 7.45 -9.23 2.11
C ARG A 114 8.85 -9.84 2.16
N ASN A 115 9.16 -10.79 1.28
CA ASN A 115 10.45 -11.49 1.19
C ASN A 115 11.55 -10.66 0.48
N VAL A 116 11.48 -9.32 0.56
CA VAL A 116 12.51 -8.47 -0.04
C VAL A 116 13.87 -8.63 0.61
N HIS A 117 14.90 -8.57 -0.22
CA HIS A 117 16.28 -8.59 0.21
C HIS A 117 16.62 -7.37 1.09
N LYS A 118 17.61 -7.53 1.98
CA LYS A 118 18.09 -6.48 2.91
C LYS A 118 18.41 -5.15 2.22
N SER A 119 18.86 -5.18 0.96
CA SER A 119 19.11 -3.96 0.16
C SER A 119 17.87 -3.10 -0.04
N VAL A 120 16.68 -3.69 -0.12
CA VAL A 120 15.41 -2.95 -0.23
C VAL A 120 15.11 -2.24 1.08
N ILE A 121 15.32 -2.88 2.23
CA ILE A 121 15.18 -2.22 3.54
C ILE A 121 16.16 -1.04 3.64
N ASN A 122 17.41 -1.22 3.21
CA ASN A 122 18.37 -0.12 3.13
C ASN A 122 17.89 1.01 2.21
N ALA A 123 17.31 0.67 1.05
CA ALA A 123 16.74 1.64 0.12
C ALA A 123 15.56 2.41 0.74
N LEU A 124 14.70 1.75 1.52
CA LEU A 124 13.65 2.38 2.32
C LEU A 124 14.23 3.24 3.46
N ILE A 125 15.41 2.93 3.99
CA ILE A 125 16.07 3.82 4.96
C ILE A 125 16.60 5.08 4.25
N PHE A 126 17.26 4.95 3.10
CA PHE A 126 17.83 6.08 2.36
C PHE A 126 16.76 6.99 1.74
N SER A 127 15.80 6.44 1.00
CA SER A 127 14.69 7.20 0.39
C SER A 127 13.68 7.68 1.42
N GLY A 128 13.44 6.85 2.45
CA GLY A 128 12.25 6.77 3.30
C GLY A 128 10.93 7.04 2.63
N ALA A 129 10.78 6.38 1.49
CA ALA A 129 9.53 5.78 1.08
C ALA A 129 8.85 5.01 2.23
N LYS A 130 7.54 4.85 2.12
CA LYS A 130 6.70 4.05 3.01
C LYS A 130 6.41 2.70 2.31
N PRO A 131 6.79 1.56 2.89
CA PRO A 131 6.47 0.27 2.29
C PRO A 131 4.99 -0.07 2.47
N THR A 132 4.38 -0.60 1.41
CA THR A 132 3.16 -1.39 1.44
C THR A 132 3.54 -2.82 1.05
N TYR A 133 3.40 -3.77 1.98
CA TYR A 133 3.82 -5.16 1.75
C TYR A 133 2.71 -5.99 1.08
N ILE A 134 3.11 -6.86 0.16
CA ILE A 134 2.29 -7.97 -0.35
C ILE A 134 2.87 -9.28 0.18
N MET A 135 2.02 -10.23 0.59
CA MET A 135 2.48 -11.56 0.94
C MET A 135 2.88 -12.35 -0.31
N PRO A 136 4.07 -12.97 -0.33
CA PRO A 136 4.39 -13.97 -1.34
C PRO A 136 3.50 -15.21 -1.15
N GLU A 137 3.26 -15.95 -2.23
CA GLU A 137 2.66 -17.29 -2.14
C GLU A 137 3.65 -18.22 -1.43
N ILE A 138 3.18 -18.93 -0.40
CA ILE A 138 4.03 -19.85 0.38
C ILE A 138 3.83 -21.27 -0.14
N ASP A 139 4.90 -21.87 -0.63
CA ASP A 139 4.94 -23.28 -0.93
C ASP A 139 5.22 -24.03 0.38
N LEU A 140 4.20 -24.68 0.92
CA LEU A 140 4.31 -25.44 2.18
C LEU A 140 4.97 -26.82 2.00
N GLU A 141 5.18 -27.28 0.77
CA GLU A 141 5.83 -28.55 0.50
C GLU A 141 7.35 -28.40 0.61
N LEU A 142 7.88 -27.37 -0.05
CA LEU A 142 9.29 -27.00 0.02
C LEU A 142 9.59 -26.10 1.23
N GLY A 143 8.62 -25.31 1.67
CA GLY A 143 8.83 -24.30 2.69
C GLY A 143 9.56 -23.08 2.11
N ILE A 144 9.17 -22.62 0.92
CA ILE A 144 9.77 -21.45 0.26
C ILE A 144 8.74 -20.38 -0.07
N ALA A 145 9.21 -19.14 -0.21
CA ALA A 145 8.42 -18.02 -0.69
C ALA A 145 8.52 -17.90 -2.22
N ASN A 146 7.38 -18.07 -2.90
CA ASN A 146 7.22 -17.85 -4.34
C ASN A 146 6.76 -16.41 -4.65
N GLN A 147 6.48 -16.12 -5.92
CA GLN A 147 5.96 -14.82 -6.32
C GLN A 147 4.54 -14.58 -5.79
N PRO A 148 4.16 -13.33 -5.48
CA PRO A 148 2.75 -12.98 -5.43
C PRO A 148 2.08 -13.21 -6.80
N SER A 149 0.84 -13.66 -6.77
CA SER A 149 0.03 -13.83 -7.98
C SER A 149 -0.28 -12.48 -8.65
N VAL A 150 -0.56 -12.50 -9.96
CA VAL A 150 -0.98 -11.30 -10.72
C VAL A 150 -2.19 -10.62 -10.08
N GLU A 151 -3.15 -11.41 -9.59
CA GLU A 151 -4.34 -10.87 -8.93
C GLU A 151 -4.03 -10.21 -7.59
N GLN A 152 -3.04 -10.70 -6.84
CA GLN A 152 -2.56 -10.01 -5.63
C GLN A 152 -1.87 -8.68 -5.98
N TRP A 153 -1.08 -8.63 -7.05
CA TRP A 153 -0.50 -7.38 -7.55
C TRP A 153 -1.58 -6.36 -7.93
N LYS A 154 -2.57 -6.77 -8.72
CA LYS A 154 -3.70 -5.91 -9.11
C LYS A 154 -4.45 -5.38 -7.90
N LYS A 155 -4.79 -6.26 -6.94
CA LYS A 155 -5.45 -5.87 -5.69
C LYS A 155 -4.61 -4.87 -4.89
N ALA A 156 -3.31 -5.08 -4.77
CA ALA A 156 -2.43 -4.18 -4.05
C ALA A 156 -2.33 -2.80 -4.72
N ILE A 157 -2.21 -2.76 -6.05
CA ILE A 157 -2.18 -1.53 -6.85
C ILE A 157 -3.49 -0.74 -6.69
N LEU A 158 -4.64 -1.40 -6.84
CA LEU A 158 -5.96 -0.77 -6.68
C LEU A 158 -6.22 -0.26 -5.26
N ARG A 159 -5.68 -0.95 -4.24
CA ARG A 159 -5.80 -0.53 -2.83
C ARG A 159 -4.85 0.59 -2.44
N ASN A 160 -3.85 0.89 -3.26
CA ASN A 160 -2.83 1.89 -2.95
C ASN A 160 -2.62 2.85 -4.14
N PRO A 161 -3.68 3.51 -4.66
CA PRO A 161 -3.58 4.40 -5.81
C PRO A 161 -2.57 5.56 -5.62
N SER A 162 -2.22 5.93 -4.39
CA SER A 162 -1.21 6.94 -4.10
C SER A 162 0.25 6.45 -4.27
N ALA A 163 0.49 5.14 -4.36
CA ALA A 163 1.83 4.58 -4.51
C ALA A 163 2.49 5.03 -5.81
N LYS A 164 3.81 5.26 -5.75
CA LYS A 164 4.58 5.79 -6.89
C LYS A 164 5.29 4.70 -7.69
N ALA A 165 5.53 3.55 -7.06
CA ALA A 165 6.17 2.43 -7.71
C ALA A 165 5.71 1.10 -7.11
N ILE A 166 5.84 0.06 -7.91
CA ILE A 166 5.92 -1.33 -7.45
C ILE A 166 7.35 -1.83 -7.60
N PHE A 167 7.80 -2.65 -6.67
CA PHE A 167 9.09 -3.33 -6.70
C PHE A 167 8.87 -4.84 -6.76
N ILE A 168 9.34 -5.46 -7.83
CA ILE A 168 9.14 -6.88 -8.13
C ILE A 168 10.50 -7.57 -8.04
N ILE A 169 10.55 -8.73 -7.40
CA ILE A 169 11.71 -9.63 -7.45
C ILE A 169 11.43 -10.59 -8.60
N ASN A 170 12.26 -10.72 -9.63
CA ASN A 170 12.00 -11.67 -10.72
C ASN A 170 13.30 -12.22 -11.33
N PRO A 171 13.58 -13.53 -11.29
CA PRO A 171 12.82 -14.56 -10.59
C PRO A 171 13.01 -14.46 -9.07
N THR A 172 12.27 -15.25 -8.29
CA THR A 172 12.69 -15.55 -6.91
C THR A 172 14.01 -16.31 -6.92
N TYR A 173 14.63 -16.46 -5.75
CA TYR A 173 15.88 -17.20 -5.60
C TYR A 173 15.78 -18.63 -6.16
N PHE A 174 14.65 -19.30 -5.93
CA PHE A 174 14.36 -20.66 -6.36
C PHE A 174 13.91 -20.78 -7.82
N GLY A 175 13.69 -19.67 -8.53
CA GLY A 175 13.36 -19.66 -9.95
C GLY A 175 11.89 -19.40 -10.28
N SER A 176 11.04 -19.06 -9.30
CA SER A 176 9.64 -18.70 -9.56
C SER A 176 9.56 -17.35 -10.30
N VAL A 177 8.81 -17.33 -11.40
CA VAL A 177 8.62 -16.18 -12.29
C VAL A 177 7.16 -15.76 -12.28
N THR A 178 6.91 -14.44 -12.30
CA THR A 178 5.56 -13.83 -12.42
C THR A 178 5.26 -13.42 -13.86
N ASP A 179 3.99 -13.17 -14.21
CA ASP A 179 3.65 -12.54 -15.50
C ASP A 179 4.04 -11.06 -15.46
N LEU A 180 5.33 -10.83 -15.69
CA LEU A 180 5.92 -9.51 -15.52
C LEU A 180 5.32 -8.50 -16.50
N LYS A 181 4.90 -8.95 -17.69
CA LYS A 181 4.28 -8.09 -18.69
C LYS A 181 2.90 -7.62 -18.24
N GLU A 182 2.03 -8.54 -17.83
CA GLU A 182 0.68 -8.18 -17.37
C GLU A 182 0.73 -7.26 -16.14
N VAL A 183 1.59 -7.58 -15.16
CA VAL A 183 1.77 -6.75 -13.96
C VAL A 183 2.30 -5.36 -14.32
N THR A 184 3.25 -5.27 -15.27
CA THR A 184 3.82 -3.99 -15.71
C THR A 184 2.77 -3.12 -16.41
N GLU A 185 2.04 -3.69 -17.36
CA GLU A 185 0.97 -2.98 -18.08
C GLU A 185 -0.11 -2.47 -17.12
N PHE A 186 -0.51 -3.29 -16.13
CA PHE A 186 -1.49 -2.89 -15.13
C PHE A 186 -0.97 -1.77 -14.22
N ALA A 187 0.28 -1.85 -13.74
CA ALA A 187 0.88 -0.82 -12.90
C ALA A 187 1.00 0.52 -13.65
N HIS A 188 1.41 0.48 -14.93
CA HIS A 188 1.49 1.66 -15.78
C HIS A 188 0.12 2.31 -16.03
N ALA A 189 -0.93 1.50 -16.23
CA ALA A 189 -2.31 1.98 -16.35
C ALA A 189 -2.80 2.72 -15.09
N HIS A 190 -2.18 2.44 -13.93
CA HIS A 190 -2.43 3.12 -12.65
C HIS A 190 -1.30 4.10 -12.28
N HIS A 191 -0.55 4.58 -13.27
CA HIS A 191 0.48 5.61 -13.15
C HIS A 191 1.67 5.29 -12.23
N MET A 192 1.90 4.02 -11.87
CA MET A 192 3.03 3.58 -11.06
C MET A 192 4.26 3.23 -11.90
N ALA A 193 5.46 3.46 -11.37
CA ALA A 193 6.70 2.93 -11.94
C ALA A 193 6.88 1.45 -11.58
N VAL A 194 7.57 0.69 -12.43
CA VAL A 194 7.87 -0.72 -12.21
C VAL A 194 9.38 -0.90 -12.09
N LEU A 195 9.81 -1.32 -10.89
CA LEU A 195 11.21 -1.56 -10.56
C LEU A 195 11.41 -3.05 -10.37
N VAL A 196 12.40 -3.65 -11.04
CA VAL A 196 12.60 -5.09 -11.00
C VAL A 196 13.99 -5.45 -10.49
N ASP A 197 14.05 -6.29 -9.46
CA ASP A 197 15.26 -6.98 -9.04
C ASP A 197 15.40 -8.28 -9.84
N GLU A 198 16.22 -8.23 -10.89
CA GLU A 198 16.61 -9.40 -11.70
C GLU A 198 18.01 -9.88 -11.34
N ALA A 199 18.41 -9.78 -10.07
CA ALA A 199 19.70 -10.27 -9.61
C ALA A 199 20.00 -11.70 -10.06
N HIS A 200 19.00 -12.59 -10.07
CA HIS A 200 19.14 -14.00 -10.46
C HIS A 200 18.76 -14.28 -11.93
N GLY A 201 18.27 -13.27 -12.67
CA GLY A 201 17.75 -13.37 -14.04
C GLY A 201 18.61 -12.70 -15.12
N ALA A 202 19.86 -12.32 -14.82
CA ALA A 202 20.71 -11.58 -15.76
C ALA A 202 20.96 -12.28 -17.12
N HIS A 203 20.82 -13.60 -17.20
CA HIS A 203 20.94 -14.35 -18.45
C HIS A 203 19.69 -14.28 -19.37
N TYR A 204 18.56 -13.75 -18.87
CA TYR A 204 17.32 -13.62 -19.66
C TYR A 204 17.48 -12.64 -20.81
N TYR A 205 18.26 -11.58 -20.59
CA TYR A 205 18.57 -10.53 -21.55
C TYR A 205 19.24 -10.99 -22.84
N PHE A 206 19.73 -12.23 -22.90
CA PHE A 206 20.39 -12.78 -24.09
C PHE A 206 19.46 -13.73 -24.87
N HIS A 207 18.16 -13.73 -24.55
CA HIS A 207 17.05 -14.24 -25.37
C HIS A 207 17.19 -15.71 -25.82
N HIS A 208 17.73 -16.58 -24.97
CA HIS A 208 17.64 -18.00 -25.23
C HIS A 208 16.16 -18.44 -25.14
N PRO A 209 15.62 -19.30 -26.05
CA PRO A 209 14.19 -19.63 -26.07
C PRO A 209 13.61 -20.29 -24.81
N ARG A 210 14.48 -20.87 -23.97
CA ARG A 210 14.10 -21.44 -22.66
C ARG A 210 14.20 -20.46 -21.49
N SER A 211 14.78 -19.28 -21.70
CA SER A 211 14.84 -18.24 -20.68
C SER A 211 13.46 -17.62 -20.48
N PRO A 212 13.08 -17.29 -19.23
CA PRO A 212 12.00 -16.37 -18.95
C PRO A 212 12.18 -15.00 -19.63
N MET A 213 11.09 -14.25 -19.74
CA MET A 213 11.10 -12.87 -20.24
C MET A 213 11.87 -11.95 -19.28
N SER A 214 12.70 -11.05 -19.82
CA SER A 214 13.43 -10.06 -19.03
C SER A 214 12.54 -8.87 -18.63
N ALA A 215 12.94 -8.11 -17.62
CA ALA A 215 12.22 -6.90 -17.20
C ALA A 215 12.17 -5.82 -18.29
N MET A 216 13.24 -5.64 -19.06
CA MET A 216 13.26 -4.65 -20.13
C MET A 216 12.32 -5.02 -21.28
N ASP A 217 12.19 -6.31 -21.60
CA ASP A 217 11.22 -6.79 -22.60
C ASP A 217 9.77 -6.71 -22.12
N ALA A 218 9.55 -6.90 -20.81
CA ALA A 218 8.25 -6.72 -20.18
C ALA A 218 7.83 -5.24 -20.08
N GLY A 219 8.74 -4.30 -20.35
CA GLY A 219 8.48 -2.87 -20.32
C GLY A 219 8.70 -2.20 -18.96
N ALA A 220 9.38 -2.86 -18.01
CA ALA A 220 9.68 -2.26 -16.72
C ALA A 220 10.52 -0.98 -16.85
N ASP A 221 10.29 0.00 -15.97
CA ASP A 221 10.97 1.29 -16.04
C ASP A 221 12.46 1.15 -15.68
N MET A 222 12.80 0.34 -14.67
CA MET A 222 14.19 0.05 -14.29
C MET A 222 14.36 -1.39 -13.84
N SER A 223 15.54 -1.97 -14.11
CA SER A 223 15.95 -3.27 -13.61
C SER A 223 17.40 -3.28 -13.14
N ALA A 224 17.70 -4.03 -12.09
CA ALA A 224 19.07 -4.28 -11.67
C ALA A 224 19.37 -5.78 -11.70
N ALA A 225 20.52 -6.16 -12.28
CA ALA A 225 20.82 -7.56 -12.59
C ALA A 225 22.28 -7.94 -12.26
N SER A 226 22.48 -9.07 -11.58
CA SER A 226 23.82 -9.51 -11.16
C SER A 226 24.50 -10.31 -12.26
N PHE A 227 25.33 -9.66 -13.07
CA PHE A 227 26.07 -10.35 -14.13
C PHE A 227 27.02 -11.43 -13.57
N HIS A 228 27.57 -11.23 -12.37
CA HIS A 228 28.45 -12.22 -11.76
C HIS A 228 27.75 -13.52 -11.34
N LYS A 229 26.42 -13.52 -11.21
CA LYS A 229 25.67 -14.71 -10.80
C LYS A 229 25.45 -15.67 -11.96
N THR A 230 25.07 -15.18 -13.14
CA THR A 230 24.63 -16.05 -14.26
C THR A 230 25.28 -15.76 -15.62
N VAL A 231 26.01 -14.65 -15.77
CA VAL A 231 26.48 -14.11 -17.08
C VAL A 231 28.01 -14.15 -17.19
N GLY A 232 28.73 -14.48 -16.11
CA GLY A 232 30.17 -14.80 -16.13
C GLY A 232 31.12 -13.64 -15.81
N SER A 233 30.64 -12.54 -15.24
CA SER A 233 31.50 -11.45 -14.75
C SER A 233 32.02 -11.71 -13.32
N LEU A 234 32.91 -10.85 -12.80
CA LEU A 234 33.51 -11.03 -11.48
C LEU A 234 32.56 -10.64 -10.34
N THR A 235 32.65 -11.30 -9.18
CA THR A 235 31.86 -10.98 -7.98
C THR A 235 31.87 -9.48 -7.66
N GLN A 236 30.74 -8.96 -7.17
CA GLN A 236 30.40 -7.53 -7.02
C GLN A 236 30.03 -6.79 -8.30
N SER A 237 30.39 -7.27 -9.50
CA SER A 237 29.98 -6.61 -10.73
C SER A 237 28.51 -6.89 -11.07
N SER A 238 27.80 -5.86 -11.52
CA SER A 238 26.37 -5.86 -11.78
C SER A 238 26.02 -4.76 -12.79
N VAL A 239 24.75 -4.66 -13.18
CA VAL A 239 24.25 -3.64 -14.09
C VAL A 239 22.93 -3.06 -13.59
N LEU A 240 22.66 -1.80 -13.94
CA LEU A 240 21.32 -1.20 -13.88
C LEU A 240 20.91 -0.85 -15.31
N LEU A 241 19.69 -1.21 -15.67
CA LEU A 241 19.07 -1.02 -16.96
C LEU A 241 17.86 -0.11 -16.82
N LEU A 242 17.67 0.80 -17.77
CA LEU A 242 16.65 1.85 -17.73
C LEU A 242 15.90 1.88 -19.06
N LYS A 243 14.56 1.90 -18.96
CA LYS A 243 13.66 2.40 -20.01
C LYS A 243 13.40 3.87 -19.78
N THR A 244 13.75 4.69 -20.76
CA THR A 244 13.53 6.13 -20.71
C THR A 244 12.05 6.46 -20.87
N GLY A 245 11.64 7.61 -20.35
CA GLY A 245 10.24 8.07 -20.40
C GLY A 245 9.85 8.67 -19.06
N ARG A 246 9.68 7.82 -18.05
CA ARG A 246 9.37 8.26 -16.67
C ARG A 246 10.60 8.83 -15.95
N PHE A 247 11.78 8.27 -16.24
CA PHE A 247 13.05 8.71 -15.66
C PHE A 247 14.07 8.99 -16.77
N ARG A 248 14.98 9.93 -16.50
CA ARG A 248 16.10 10.25 -17.41
C ARG A 248 17.39 9.63 -16.90
N ARG A 249 18.35 9.43 -17.80
CA ARG A 249 19.70 8.94 -17.47
C ARG A 249 20.34 9.76 -16.34
N GLU A 250 20.18 11.08 -16.36
CA GLU A 250 20.78 11.98 -15.37
C GLU A 250 20.18 11.80 -13.97
N ASP A 251 18.90 11.44 -13.87
CA ASP A 251 18.25 11.24 -12.58
C ASP A 251 18.81 9.99 -11.89
N VAL A 252 19.01 8.91 -12.65
CA VAL A 252 19.65 7.67 -12.17
C VAL A 252 21.14 7.89 -11.87
N GLN A 253 21.89 8.54 -12.77
CA GLN A 253 23.33 8.80 -12.58
C GLN A 253 23.60 9.64 -11.32
N LYS A 254 22.77 10.65 -11.04
CA LYS A 254 22.86 11.45 -9.80
C LYS A 254 22.76 10.57 -8.56
N THR A 255 21.80 9.65 -8.53
CA THR A 255 21.62 8.72 -7.42
C THR A 255 22.79 7.75 -7.31
N LEU A 256 23.25 7.18 -8.43
CA LEU A 256 24.42 6.30 -8.45
C LEU A 256 25.68 7.01 -7.93
N ASN A 257 25.86 8.30 -8.23
CA ASN A 257 27.00 9.08 -7.73
C ASN A 257 27.00 9.30 -6.21
N ILE A 258 25.85 9.14 -5.53
CA ILE A 258 25.77 9.14 -4.06
C ILE A 258 26.30 7.80 -3.50
N LEU A 259 26.11 6.70 -4.23
CA LEU A 259 26.34 5.33 -3.77
C LEU A 259 27.70 4.76 -4.22
N ASN A 260 28.21 5.24 -5.35
CA ASN A 260 29.43 4.74 -5.95
C ASN A 260 30.67 5.29 -5.25
N THR A 261 31.75 4.50 -5.27
CA THR A 261 33.08 5.00 -4.94
C THR A 261 33.55 5.99 -6.01
N THR A 262 34.33 6.99 -5.61
CA THR A 262 35.02 7.91 -6.51
C THR A 262 36.23 7.28 -7.21
N SER A 263 36.65 6.09 -6.78
CA SER A 263 37.74 5.31 -7.37
C SER A 263 37.23 3.91 -7.75
N PRO A 264 36.47 3.78 -8.85
CA PRO A 264 35.89 2.50 -9.25
C PRO A 264 36.95 1.51 -9.75
N SER A 265 36.72 0.21 -9.52
CA SER A 265 37.62 -0.82 -10.06
C SER A 265 37.39 -1.00 -11.57
N GLY A 266 38.40 -0.64 -12.37
CA GLY A 266 38.38 -0.86 -13.81
C GLY A 266 38.30 -2.34 -14.19
N ILE A 267 38.84 -3.23 -13.36
CA ILE A 267 38.78 -4.69 -13.56
C ILE A 267 37.33 -5.20 -13.54
N LEU A 268 36.51 -4.69 -12.62
CA LEU A 268 35.11 -5.07 -12.54
C LEU A 268 34.33 -4.56 -13.76
N ILE A 269 34.57 -3.31 -14.19
CA ILE A 269 33.96 -2.72 -15.39
C ILE A 269 34.34 -3.55 -16.63
N ALA A 270 35.63 -3.85 -16.79
CA ALA A 270 36.13 -4.72 -17.86
C ALA A 270 35.43 -6.08 -17.85
N SER A 271 35.27 -6.71 -16.68
CA SER A 271 34.62 -8.04 -16.60
C SER A 271 33.16 -8.04 -17.07
N VAL A 272 32.42 -6.95 -16.85
CA VAL A 272 31.05 -6.79 -17.36
C VAL A 272 31.04 -6.59 -18.87
N ASP A 273 31.97 -5.77 -19.38
CA ASP A 273 32.11 -5.49 -20.81
C ASP A 273 32.40 -6.77 -21.61
N ALA A 274 33.32 -7.60 -21.11
CA ALA A 274 33.59 -8.94 -21.64
C ALA A 274 32.39 -9.87 -21.56
N ALA A 275 31.76 -9.98 -20.37
CA ALA A 275 30.63 -10.88 -20.16
C ALA A 275 29.47 -10.56 -21.10
N ARG A 276 29.18 -9.28 -21.31
CA ARG A 276 28.18 -8.78 -22.27
C ARG A 276 28.51 -9.21 -23.69
N SER A 277 29.74 -8.95 -24.16
CA SER A 277 30.18 -9.34 -25.51
C SER A 277 30.09 -10.86 -25.72
N TYR A 278 30.58 -11.65 -24.75
CA TYR A 278 30.50 -13.11 -24.82
C TYR A 278 29.05 -13.62 -24.86
N MET A 279 28.18 -13.11 -24.00
CA MET A 279 26.80 -13.61 -23.93
C MET A 279 25.94 -13.19 -25.12
N ALA A 280 26.24 -12.05 -25.75
CA ALA A 280 25.62 -11.63 -26.99
C ALA A 280 26.18 -12.34 -28.24
N SER A 281 27.24 -13.15 -28.09
CA SER A 281 27.86 -13.90 -29.19
C SER A 281 27.18 -15.26 -29.44
N LYS A 282 27.55 -15.90 -30.56
CA LYS A 282 27.12 -17.26 -30.87
C LYS A 282 27.62 -18.25 -29.83
N GLU A 283 28.84 -18.08 -29.35
CA GLU A 283 29.49 -18.92 -28.35
C GLU A 283 28.75 -18.83 -27.00
N GLY A 284 28.28 -17.63 -26.63
CA GLY A 284 27.43 -17.41 -25.46
C GLY A 284 26.10 -18.14 -25.57
N TYR A 285 25.43 -18.02 -26.72
CA TYR A 285 24.18 -18.74 -27.00
C TYR A 285 24.36 -20.27 -26.90
N GLU A 286 25.43 -20.81 -27.49
CA GLU A 286 25.75 -22.23 -27.40
C GLU A 286 26.09 -22.66 -25.97
N ALA A 287 26.79 -21.82 -25.21
CA ALA A 287 27.07 -22.08 -23.80
C ALA A 287 25.78 -22.16 -22.98
N MET A 288 24.83 -21.26 -23.22
CA MET A 288 23.53 -21.29 -22.57
C MET A 288 22.71 -22.52 -22.96
N SER A 289 22.73 -22.90 -24.24
CA SER A 289 22.09 -24.14 -24.73
C SER A 289 22.65 -25.36 -23.98
N ARG A 290 23.98 -25.47 -23.89
CA ARG A 290 24.65 -26.53 -23.13
C ARG A 290 24.30 -26.51 -21.64
N THR A 291 24.15 -25.33 -21.03
CA THR A 291 23.72 -25.22 -19.63
C THR A 291 22.34 -25.84 -19.41
N TYR A 292 21.36 -25.58 -20.30
CA TYR A 292 20.05 -26.22 -20.24
C TYR A 292 20.10 -27.73 -20.48
N GLU A 293 20.89 -28.20 -21.44
CA GLU A 293 21.12 -29.64 -21.66
C GLU A 293 21.71 -30.32 -20.42
N LEU A 294 22.61 -29.65 -19.71
CA LEU A 294 23.20 -30.14 -18.46
C LEU A 294 22.19 -30.21 -17.31
N VAL A 295 21.24 -29.26 -17.22
CA VAL A 295 20.13 -29.32 -16.26
C VAL A 295 19.27 -30.54 -16.56
N ASP A 296 18.84 -30.72 -17.81
CA ASP A 296 17.99 -31.86 -18.21
C ASP A 296 18.71 -33.19 -17.93
N TYR A 297 20.02 -33.24 -18.22
CA TYR A 297 20.87 -34.37 -17.87
C TYR A 297 20.88 -34.61 -16.36
N ALA A 298 21.10 -33.58 -15.54
CA ALA A 298 21.08 -33.69 -14.07
C ALA A 298 19.74 -34.24 -13.58
N ARG A 299 18.62 -33.61 -13.96
CA ARG A 299 17.26 -34.02 -13.59
C ARG A 299 16.98 -35.47 -13.97
N SER A 300 17.34 -35.89 -15.19
CA SER A 300 17.14 -37.27 -15.66
C SER A 300 17.90 -38.32 -14.85
N LYS A 301 19.04 -37.94 -14.24
CA LYS A 301 19.85 -38.82 -13.39
C LYS A 301 19.37 -38.80 -11.95
N ILE A 302 18.98 -37.63 -11.42
CA ILE A 302 18.49 -37.44 -10.06
C ILE A 302 17.15 -38.12 -9.85
N ALA A 303 16.23 -38.06 -10.84
CA ALA A 303 14.92 -38.73 -10.79
C ALA A 303 14.98 -40.25 -10.57
N LYS A 304 16.16 -40.86 -10.73
CA LYS A 304 16.40 -42.30 -10.56
C LYS A 304 17.01 -42.64 -9.20
N ILE A 305 17.25 -41.64 -8.35
CA ILE A 305 17.88 -41.80 -7.05
C ILE A 305 16.78 -41.73 -5.98
N PRO A 306 16.53 -42.80 -5.22
CA PRO A 306 15.51 -42.80 -4.18
C PRO A 306 15.74 -41.67 -3.16
N GLY A 307 14.66 -40.93 -2.90
CA GLY A 307 14.59 -39.86 -1.91
C GLY A 307 14.98 -38.47 -2.39
N PHE A 308 15.32 -38.30 -3.67
CA PHE A 308 15.50 -36.99 -4.28
C PHE A 308 14.46 -36.75 -5.37
N VAL A 309 13.77 -35.62 -5.28
CA VAL A 309 12.73 -35.18 -6.20
C VAL A 309 13.24 -34.00 -7.02
N ASN A 310 12.90 -33.94 -8.31
CA ASN A 310 13.18 -32.76 -9.12
C ASN A 310 11.98 -31.82 -9.04
N GLU A 311 12.13 -30.72 -8.32
CA GLU A 311 11.10 -29.69 -8.28
C GLU A 311 11.27 -28.81 -9.52
N ASP A 312 10.51 -29.15 -10.56
CA ASP A 312 10.62 -28.56 -11.89
C ASP A 312 9.50 -27.57 -12.19
N ARG A 313 9.44 -27.09 -13.43
CA ARG A 313 8.41 -26.15 -13.89
C ARG A 313 6.99 -26.57 -13.51
N ASN A 314 6.65 -27.87 -13.57
CA ASN A 314 5.29 -28.32 -13.26
C ASN A 314 4.95 -28.11 -11.79
N HIS A 315 5.92 -28.33 -10.89
CA HIS A 315 5.76 -28.07 -9.46
C HIS A 315 5.43 -26.60 -9.20
N PHE A 316 6.24 -25.68 -9.73
CA PHE A 316 6.07 -24.24 -9.51
C PHE A 316 4.75 -23.71 -10.13
N LEU A 317 4.35 -24.21 -11.30
CA LEU A 317 3.07 -23.85 -11.91
C LEU A 317 1.87 -24.37 -11.09
N ALA A 318 1.95 -25.59 -10.54
CA ALA A 318 0.91 -26.14 -9.68
C ALA A 318 0.75 -25.35 -8.37
N HIS A 319 1.82 -24.69 -7.92
CA HIS A 319 1.88 -23.84 -6.72
C HIS A 319 1.77 -22.34 -7.04
N GLY A 320 1.12 -21.98 -8.15
CA GLY A 320 0.69 -20.60 -8.44
C GLY A 320 1.74 -19.70 -9.08
N SER A 321 2.94 -20.19 -9.41
CA SER A 321 3.90 -19.43 -10.22
C SER A 321 3.39 -19.31 -11.66
N PHE A 322 3.70 -18.19 -12.32
CA PHE A 322 3.39 -18.04 -13.76
C PHE A 322 4.39 -18.79 -14.64
N GLY A 323 5.66 -18.85 -14.20
CA GLY A 323 6.71 -19.56 -14.91
C GLY A 323 7.82 -20.01 -13.97
N TYR A 324 8.83 -20.65 -14.57
CA TYR A 324 9.98 -21.17 -13.86
C TYR A 324 11.28 -20.96 -14.66
N ASP A 325 12.36 -20.61 -13.95
CA ASP A 325 13.71 -20.58 -14.47
C ASP A 325 14.36 -21.96 -14.39
N ASP A 326 14.42 -22.64 -15.54
CA ASP A 326 14.98 -23.98 -15.61
C ASP A 326 16.47 -24.06 -15.24
N THR A 327 17.22 -22.95 -15.18
CA THR A 327 18.61 -22.96 -14.69
C THR A 327 18.74 -23.18 -13.19
N LYS A 328 17.63 -23.10 -12.45
CA LYS A 328 17.56 -23.46 -11.03
C LYS A 328 17.30 -24.96 -10.93
N LEU A 329 18.18 -25.66 -10.22
CA LEU A 329 18.00 -27.07 -9.88
C LEU A 329 17.61 -27.16 -8.42
N VAL A 330 16.30 -27.18 -8.16
CA VAL A 330 15.75 -27.43 -6.83
C VAL A 330 15.59 -28.94 -6.66
N ILE A 331 16.26 -29.49 -5.65
CA ILE A 331 16.23 -30.92 -5.34
C ILE A 331 15.49 -31.10 -4.02
N GLY A 332 14.24 -31.56 -4.11
CA GLY A 332 13.41 -31.88 -2.95
C GLY A 332 13.87 -33.17 -2.26
N LEU A 333 13.67 -33.24 -0.95
CA LEU A 333 14.03 -34.37 -0.10
C LEU A 333 12.76 -35.13 0.30
N GLU A 334 12.66 -36.39 -0.09
CA GLU A 334 11.55 -37.27 0.26
C GLU A 334 12.09 -38.54 0.92
N HIS A 335 11.51 -38.98 2.04
CA HIS A 335 11.92 -40.23 2.70
C HIS A 335 13.43 -40.33 3.05
N LEU A 336 14.10 -39.20 3.27
CA LEU A 336 15.48 -39.13 3.74
C LEU A 336 15.51 -38.75 5.22
N ASP A 337 16.31 -39.46 6.02
CA ASP A 337 16.55 -39.14 7.44
C ASP A 337 17.51 -37.93 7.63
N LEU A 338 17.61 -37.06 6.61
CA LEU A 338 18.38 -35.82 6.60
C LEU A 338 17.50 -34.64 6.18
N ASP A 339 17.80 -33.44 6.67
CA ASP A 339 17.25 -32.18 6.17
C ASP A 339 18.14 -31.57 5.06
N GLY A 340 17.64 -30.54 4.37
CA GLY A 340 18.41 -29.89 3.30
C GLY A 340 19.68 -29.21 3.79
N PHE A 341 19.72 -28.64 5.00
CA PHE A 341 20.93 -28.05 5.59
C PHE A 341 22.01 -29.10 5.85
N GLN A 342 21.63 -30.24 6.43
CA GLN A 342 22.51 -31.38 6.66
C GLN A 342 23.02 -31.94 5.32
N LEU A 343 22.14 -32.05 4.32
CA LEU A 343 22.53 -32.45 2.97
C LEU A 343 23.55 -31.48 2.36
N TYR A 344 23.33 -30.17 2.49
CA TYR A 344 24.25 -29.12 2.02
C TYR A 344 25.65 -29.26 2.63
N HIS A 345 25.73 -29.43 3.95
CA HIS A 345 27.01 -29.66 4.65
C HIS A 345 27.67 -30.96 4.21
N LEU A 346 26.89 -32.05 4.14
CA LEU A 346 27.39 -33.37 3.75
C LEU A 346 27.95 -33.37 2.32
N LEU A 347 27.26 -32.73 1.38
CA LEU A 347 27.71 -32.56 -0.01
C LEU A 347 29.06 -31.84 -0.06
N LYS A 348 29.25 -30.77 0.72
CA LYS A 348 30.49 -30.01 0.72
C LYS A 348 31.63 -30.74 1.42
N GLU A 349 31.40 -31.23 2.64
CA GLU A 349 32.45 -31.74 3.53
C GLU A 349 32.93 -33.14 3.12
N LYS A 350 32.03 -34.00 2.63
CA LYS A 350 32.37 -35.38 2.25
C LYS A 350 32.59 -35.56 0.76
N TYR A 351 31.90 -34.81 -0.09
CA TYR A 351 31.91 -35.02 -1.54
C TYR A 351 32.47 -33.84 -2.35
N GLU A 352 32.89 -32.77 -1.69
CA GLU A 352 33.42 -31.55 -2.31
C GLU A 352 32.47 -30.89 -3.32
N VAL A 353 31.16 -31.08 -3.14
CA VAL A 353 30.10 -30.48 -3.95
C VAL A 353 29.52 -29.29 -3.20
N GLN A 354 29.73 -28.09 -3.73
CA GLN A 354 29.17 -26.86 -3.19
C GLN A 354 27.82 -26.57 -3.84
N MET A 355 26.75 -26.55 -3.04
CA MET A 355 25.43 -26.07 -3.45
C MET A 355 25.31 -24.56 -3.20
N GLU A 356 24.30 -23.90 -3.77
CA GLU A 356 24.10 -22.46 -3.56
C GLU A 356 23.53 -22.19 -2.17
N LEU A 357 22.42 -22.85 -1.84
CA LEU A 357 21.79 -22.80 -0.53
C LEU A 357 20.98 -24.06 -0.26
N ALA A 358 20.40 -24.13 0.92
CA ALA A 358 19.45 -25.15 1.34
C ALA A 358 18.38 -24.55 2.23
N GLU A 359 17.24 -25.23 2.27
CA GLU A 359 16.18 -25.04 3.25
C GLU A 359 15.89 -26.39 3.92
N SER A 360 14.79 -26.49 4.66
CA SER A 360 14.48 -27.72 5.40
C SER A 360 14.23 -28.93 4.49
N ASN A 361 13.56 -28.72 3.35
CA ASN A 361 13.06 -29.80 2.49
C ASN A 361 13.76 -29.87 1.13
N GLU A 362 14.75 -29.01 0.86
CA GLU A 362 15.40 -28.94 -0.44
C GLU A 362 16.81 -28.37 -0.39
N VAL A 363 17.57 -28.64 -1.45
CA VAL A 363 18.82 -27.94 -1.77
C VAL A 363 18.74 -27.31 -3.15
N LEU A 364 19.34 -26.14 -3.32
CA LEU A 364 19.35 -25.41 -4.58
C LEU A 364 20.74 -25.43 -5.22
N GLY A 365 20.81 -25.86 -6.47
CA GLY A 365 21.96 -25.69 -7.35
C GLY A 365 21.66 -24.67 -8.46
N ILE A 366 22.62 -23.80 -8.77
CA ILE A 366 22.54 -22.88 -9.91
C ILE A 366 23.36 -23.42 -11.08
N PHE A 367 22.71 -23.59 -12.22
CA PHE A 367 23.39 -23.93 -13.47
C PHE A 367 23.71 -22.63 -14.23
N ALA A 368 24.99 -22.41 -14.53
CA ALA A 368 25.45 -21.24 -15.26
C ALA A 368 26.28 -21.67 -16.48
N ILE A 369 26.67 -20.71 -17.32
CA ILE A 369 27.47 -20.93 -18.54
C ILE A 369 28.85 -21.58 -18.29
N GLY A 370 29.33 -21.52 -17.04
CA GLY A 370 30.57 -22.19 -16.60
C GLY A 370 30.39 -23.63 -16.11
N THR A 371 29.15 -24.12 -16.00
CA THR A 371 28.86 -25.47 -15.51
C THR A 371 29.35 -26.52 -16.52
N LYS A 372 30.01 -27.56 -16.02
CA LYS A 372 30.58 -28.65 -16.84
C LYS A 372 29.93 -29.97 -16.47
N LYS A 373 29.85 -30.89 -17.43
CA LYS A 373 29.33 -32.25 -17.21
C LYS A 373 29.98 -32.95 -16.02
N LYS A 374 31.30 -32.81 -15.83
CA LYS A 374 32.02 -33.40 -14.70
C LYS A 374 31.48 -32.93 -13.33
N HIS A 375 31.02 -31.69 -13.22
CA HIS A 375 30.43 -31.17 -11.97
C HIS A 375 29.09 -31.86 -11.70
N VAL A 376 28.27 -32.01 -12.75
CA VAL A 376 26.97 -32.70 -12.66
C VAL A 376 27.16 -34.17 -12.32
N ASP A 377 28.12 -34.85 -12.94
CA ASP A 377 28.44 -36.26 -12.64
C ASP A 377 28.89 -36.44 -11.18
N GLN A 378 29.67 -35.49 -10.63
CA GLN A 378 30.10 -35.51 -9.22
C GLN A 378 28.90 -35.33 -8.27
N LEU A 379 28.01 -34.37 -8.54
CA LEU A 379 26.77 -34.19 -7.77
C LEU A 379 25.90 -35.46 -7.79
N VAL A 380 25.64 -36.02 -8.97
CA VAL A 380 24.84 -37.25 -9.11
C VAL A 380 25.49 -38.42 -8.37
N SER A 381 26.81 -38.56 -8.41
CA SER A 381 27.53 -39.60 -7.66
C SER A 381 27.40 -39.41 -6.15
N ALA A 382 27.49 -38.17 -5.67
CA ALA A 382 27.31 -37.84 -4.25
C ALA A 382 25.90 -38.19 -3.77
N LEU A 383 24.86 -37.73 -4.49
CA LEU A 383 23.46 -38.02 -4.16
C LEU A 383 23.18 -39.53 -4.15
N ARG A 384 23.72 -40.30 -5.11
CA ARG A 384 23.60 -41.77 -5.10
C ARG A 384 24.22 -42.41 -3.87
N SER A 385 25.36 -41.90 -3.42
CA SER A 385 26.01 -42.41 -2.21
C SER A 385 25.21 -42.07 -0.97
N ILE A 386 24.71 -40.83 -0.87
CA ILE A 386 23.90 -40.34 0.26
C ILE A 386 22.58 -41.12 0.35
N SER A 387 21.88 -41.32 -0.77
CA SER A 387 20.64 -42.10 -0.83
C SER A 387 20.81 -43.51 -0.25
N LYS A 388 21.94 -44.19 -0.51
CA LYS A 388 22.18 -45.54 0.05
C LYS A 388 22.20 -45.57 1.58
N ASP A 389 22.73 -44.52 2.19
CA ASP A 389 22.91 -44.45 3.64
C ASP A 389 21.64 -43.91 4.33
N HIS A 390 20.98 -42.93 3.71
CA HIS A 390 19.96 -42.08 4.33
C HIS A 390 18.53 -42.29 3.84
N TYR A 391 18.30 -43.02 2.74
CA TYR A 391 16.94 -43.29 2.26
C TYR A 391 16.24 -44.32 3.15
N LYS A 392 15.11 -43.93 3.73
CA LYS A 392 14.25 -44.73 4.60
C LYS A 392 12.79 -44.60 4.12
N PRO A 393 12.22 -45.58 3.41
CA PRO A 393 10.85 -45.50 2.87
C PRO A 393 9.76 -45.17 3.90
N SER A 394 9.98 -45.52 5.17
CA SER A 394 9.05 -45.24 6.27
C SER A 394 9.20 -43.85 6.88
N TYR A 395 10.24 -43.09 6.52
CA TYR A 395 10.48 -41.76 7.07
C TYR A 395 9.57 -40.75 6.37
N ILE A 396 8.77 -40.03 7.16
CA ILE A 396 7.92 -38.94 6.68
C ILE A 396 8.31 -37.70 7.46
N ARG A 397 8.74 -36.66 6.75
CA ARG A 397 9.10 -35.39 7.36
C ARG A 397 7.84 -34.60 7.71
N LYS A 398 7.83 -33.96 8.88
CA LYS A 398 6.72 -33.10 9.31
C LYS A 398 6.80 -31.78 8.54
N LYS A 399 5.70 -31.38 7.89
CA LYS A 399 5.59 -30.08 7.22
C LYS A 399 5.57 -28.96 8.26
N SER A 400 6.25 -27.85 7.97
CA SER A 400 6.19 -26.63 8.78
C SER A 400 4.90 -25.86 8.50
N HIS A 401 4.40 -25.17 9.52
CA HIS A 401 3.30 -24.23 9.39
C HIS A 401 3.84 -22.82 9.51
N PHE A 402 3.30 -21.90 8.73
CA PHE A 402 3.63 -20.48 8.76
C PHE A 402 2.34 -19.66 8.81
N ASP A 403 2.26 -18.73 9.75
CA ASP A 403 1.15 -17.78 9.85
C ASP A 403 1.47 -16.51 9.04
N ALA A 404 0.48 -16.00 8.32
CA ALA A 404 0.64 -14.99 7.28
C ALA A 404 0.34 -13.55 7.74
N THR A 405 0.42 -13.26 9.05
CA THR A 405 0.09 -11.93 9.57
C THR A 405 1.30 -11.00 9.65
N PHE A 406 1.11 -9.73 9.31
CA PHE A 406 2.16 -8.71 9.43
C PHE A 406 2.13 -8.04 10.80
N PRO A 407 3.29 -7.84 11.44
CA PRO A 407 3.38 -6.93 12.57
C PRO A 407 2.94 -5.52 12.20
N PHE A 408 2.35 -4.82 13.18
CA PHE A 408 1.86 -3.46 12.99
C PHE A 408 3.01 -2.47 12.74
N LEU A 409 2.99 -1.80 11.59
CA LEU A 409 3.96 -0.76 11.23
C LEU A 409 3.62 0.58 11.92
N LEU A 410 4.28 0.85 13.05
CA LEU A 410 4.11 2.11 13.78
C LEU A 410 4.82 3.27 13.08
N VAL A 411 6.07 3.06 12.66
CA VAL A 411 6.91 4.08 12.02
C VAL A 411 7.62 3.51 10.80
N ARG A 412 7.92 4.35 9.80
CA ARG A 412 8.66 3.90 8.61
C ARG A 412 10.12 3.48 8.95
N PRO A 413 10.75 2.60 8.15
CA PRO A 413 12.12 2.10 8.41
C PRO A 413 13.15 3.19 8.71
N ARG A 414 13.17 4.29 7.92
CA ARG A 414 14.08 5.43 8.16
C ARG A 414 13.90 6.09 9.54
N VAL A 415 12.67 6.15 10.06
CA VAL A 415 12.41 6.76 11.37
C VAL A 415 12.90 5.82 12.48
N SER A 416 12.66 4.52 12.34
CA SER A 416 13.17 3.52 13.29
C SER A 416 14.71 3.50 13.31
N PHE A 417 15.35 3.52 12.14
CA PHE A 417 16.80 3.57 12.01
C PHE A 417 17.43 4.74 12.79
N ASN A 418 16.87 5.95 12.65
CA ASN A 418 17.37 7.17 13.29
C ASN A 418 16.95 7.34 14.77
N ALA A 419 16.00 6.56 15.27
CA ALA A 419 15.59 6.63 16.67
C ALA A 419 16.70 6.07 17.59
N PRO A 420 16.83 6.50 18.86
CA PRO A 420 17.74 5.85 19.80
C PRO A 420 17.34 4.38 20.00
N GLY A 421 18.33 3.51 20.14
CA GLY A 421 18.12 2.06 20.30
C GLY A 421 18.58 1.54 21.66
N LYS A 422 18.05 0.39 22.05
CA LYS A 422 18.52 -0.45 23.15
C LYS A 422 18.41 -1.92 22.75
N LEU A 423 19.32 -2.74 23.28
CA LEU A 423 19.23 -4.19 23.16
C LEU A 423 18.38 -4.73 24.31
N VAL A 424 17.48 -5.66 23.99
CA VAL A 424 16.58 -6.30 24.95
C VAL A 424 16.52 -7.80 24.68
N SER A 425 16.16 -8.59 25.70
CA SER A 425 15.85 -10.00 25.52
C SER A 425 14.52 -10.20 24.77
N ILE A 426 14.24 -11.42 24.29
CA ILE A 426 12.95 -11.73 23.65
C ILE A 426 11.76 -11.49 24.59
N ASP A 427 11.90 -11.77 25.88
CA ASP A 427 10.87 -11.53 26.90
C ASP A 427 10.54 -10.04 27.05
N GLU A 428 11.49 -9.17 26.76
CA GLU A 428 11.35 -7.72 26.86
C GLU A 428 10.98 -7.06 25.51
N CYS A 429 10.82 -7.82 24.43
CA CYS A 429 10.49 -7.29 23.12
C CYS A 429 9.03 -6.82 23.04
N GLU A 430 8.09 -7.53 23.68
CA GLU A 430 6.66 -7.19 23.67
C GLU A 430 6.45 -5.70 24.00
N GLY A 431 5.63 -5.00 23.22
CA GLY A 431 5.43 -3.56 23.41
C GLY A 431 6.33 -2.68 22.55
N ASN A 432 7.53 -3.15 22.22
CA ASN A 432 8.57 -2.31 21.65
C ASN A 432 8.54 -2.30 20.12
N VAL A 433 9.13 -1.24 19.56
CA VAL A 433 9.26 -1.05 18.11
C VAL A 433 10.62 -1.58 17.67
N SER A 434 10.65 -2.50 16.71
CA SER A 434 11.90 -3.08 16.19
C SER A 434 12.75 -2.03 15.49
N LYS A 435 14.06 -2.06 15.74
CA LYS A 435 15.07 -1.33 14.95
C LYS A 435 15.75 -2.20 13.90
N GLU A 436 15.60 -3.51 14.02
CA GLU A 436 16.20 -4.47 13.12
C GLU A 436 15.15 -5.30 12.36
N GLN A 437 15.65 -6.09 11.43
CA GLN A 437 14.88 -7.09 10.71
C GLN A 437 15.21 -8.47 11.30
N VAL A 438 14.21 -9.23 11.72
CA VAL A 438 14.37 -10.62 12.14
C VAL A 438 13.70 -11.50 11.09
N MET A 439 14.46 -12.43 10.52
CA MET A 439 14.00 -13.30 9.45
C MET A 439 13.96 -14.76 9.90
N MET A 440 12.97 -15.50 9.40
CA MET A 440 12.83 -16.93 9.61
C MET A 440 13.23 -17.70 8.35
N TYR A 441 14.04 -18.75 8.50
CA TYR A 441 14.49 -19.63 7.42
C TYR A 441 14.28 -21.10 7.79
N PRO A 442 13.52 -21.89 7.00
CA PRO A 442 12.63 -21.46 5.90
C PRO A 442 11.44 -20.60 6.38
N PRO A 443 10.71 -19.85 5.51
CA PRO A 443 10.88 -19.72 4.05
C PRO A 443 11.69 -18.49 3.61
N GLY A 444 12.45 -17.86 4.50
CA GLY A 444 13.21 -16.65 4.23
C GLY A 444 12.36 -15.37 4.27
N ILE A 445 11.35 -15.35 5.14
CA ILE A 445 10.45 -14.20 5.31
C ILE A 445 10.80 -13.42 6.59
N PRO A 446 10.80 -12.07 6.54
CA PRO A 446 10.91 -11.25 7.74
C PRO A 446 9.69 -11.43 8.65
N LEU A 447 9.94 -11.98 9.84
CA LEU A 447 8.96 -12.02 10.94
C LEU A 447 8.65 -10.61 11.42
N ILE A 448 9.67 -9.75 11.52
CA ILE A 448 9.52 -8.33 11.84
C ILE A 448 10.53 -7.50 11.05
N ALA A 449 10.11 -6.28 10.68
CA ALA A 449 10.91 -5.29 10.00
C ALA A 449 11.11 -4.03 10.85
N PRO A 450 12.14 -3.20 10.56
CA PRO A 450 12.37 -1.96 11.29
C PRO A 450 11.16 -1.02 11.26
N GLY A 451 10.71 -0.61 12.44
CA GLY A 451 9.57 0.29 12.64
C GLY A 451 8.25 -0.41 12.94
N GLU A 452 8.24 -1.73 12.90
CA GLU A 452 7.11 -2.56 13.31
C GLU A 452 7.15 -2.87 14.81
N VAL A 453 6.00 -3.25 15.36
CA VAL A 453 5.79 -3.48 16.78
C VAL A 453 5.80 -4.98 17.10
N TRP A 454 6.60 -5.36 18.09
CA TRP A 454 6.64 -6.72 18.64
C TRP A 454 5.36 -7.03 19.43
N SER A 455 4.41 -7.74 18.80
CA SER A 455 3.23 -8.26 19.48
C SER A 455 3.57 -9.41 20.41
N LYS A 456 2.72 -9.66 21.40
CA LYS A 456 2.80 -10.85 22.25
C LYS A 456 2.85 -12.16 21.45
N ASP A 457 1.97 -12.30 20.46
CA ASP A 457 1.83 -13.50 19.64
C ASP A 457 3.15 -13.80 18.90
N LEU A 458 3.74 -12.79 18.24
CA LEU A 458 5.07 -12.89 17.62
C LEU A 458 6.20 -13.22 18.62
N VAL A 459 6.16 -12.65 19.83
CA VAL A 459 7.17 -12.95 20.85
C VAL A 459 7.10 -14.41 21.28
N GLU A 460 5.89 -14.96 21.43
CA GLU A 460 5.68 -16.39 21.72
C GLU A 460 6.16 -17.27 20.56
N GLU A 461 5.84 -16.92 19.31
CA GLU A 461 6.31 -17.62 18.11
C GLU A 461 7.84 -17.67 18.04
N VAL A 462 8.52 -16.52 18.24
CA VAL A 462 9.99 -16.47 18.23
C VAL A 462 10.61 -17.32 19.35
N LYS A 463 10.00 -17.36 20.54
CA LYS A 463 10.46 -18.23 21.63
C LYS A 463 10.32 -19.71 21.28
N GLU A 464 9.21 -20.10 20.68
CA GLU A 464 9.01 -21.48 20.22
C GLU A 464 10.06 -21.89 19.18
N LEU A 465 10.34 -20.99 18.23
CA LEU A 465 11.38 -21.19 17.21
C LEU A 465 12.79 -21.27 17.81
N GLN A 466 13.10 -20.50 18.86
CA GLN A 466 14.39 -20.57 19.57
C GLN A 466 14.54 -21.80 20.47
N GLY A 467 13.44 -22.25 21.10
CA GLY A 467 13.44 -23.30 22.12
C GLY A 467 13.32 -24.73 21.59
N SER A 468 12.87 -24.91 20.35
CA SER A 468 12.67 -26.24 19.77
C SER A 468 14.00 -26.82 19.26
N SER A 469 14.60 -27.73 20.04
CA SER A 469 15.78 -28.51 19.61
C SER A 469 15.51 -29.45 18.42
N GLU A 470 14.23 -29.65 18.08
CA GLU A 470 13.77 -30.42 16.92
C GLU A 470 13.39 -29.53 15.72
N SER A 471 13.36 -28.20 15.89
CA SER A 471 13.09 -27.24 14.82
C SER A 471 14.39 -26.94 14.07
N HIS A 472 14.43 -27.30 12.79
CA HIS A 472 15.51 -26.92 11.88
C HIS A 472 15.36 -25.48 11.34
N THR A 473 14.41 -24.70 11.89
CA THR A 473 14.17 -23.31 11.53
C THR A 473 15.21 -22.40 12.17
N LYS A 474 15.94 -21.65 11.36
CA LYS A 474 16.93 -20.66 11.82
C LYS A 474 16.32 -19.26 11.81
N LEU A 475 16.50 -18.55 12.92
CA LEU A 475 16.24 -17.13 13.00
C LEU A 475 17.52 -16.36 12.69
N LEU A 476 17.45 -15.47 11.69
CA LEU A 476 18.50 -14.52 11.39
C LEU A 476 18.15 -13.18 12.06
N SER A 477 18.92 -12.83 13.08
CA SER A 477 18.91 -11.55 13.77
C SER A 477 20.28 -10.86 13.59
N SER A 478 20.34 -9.55 13.77
CA SER A 478 21.61 -8.80 13.76
C SER A 478 22.46 -9.10 15.01
N TYR A 479 21.81 -9.59 16.07
CA TYR A 479 22.43 -9.88 17.36
C TYR A 479 22.16 -11.34 17.76
N HIS A 480 23.14 -11.95 18.42
CA HIS A 480 23.13 -13.38 18.71
C HIS A 480 22.12 -13.75 19.82
N ASP A 481 22.11 -12.97 20.91
CA ASP A 481 21.36 -13.28 22.14
C ASP A 481 20.43 -12.14 22.57
N ALA A 482 20.17 -11.17 21.68
CA ALA A 482 19.33 -10.00 21.98
C ALA A 482 18.64 -9.49 20.71
N PHE A 483 17.73 -8.54 20.89
CA PHE A 483 17.06 -7.83 19.80
C PHE A 483 17.15 -6.32 19.99
N GLU A 484 17.38 -5.59 18.91
CA GLU A 484 17.43 -4.13 18.94
C GLU A 484 16.04 -3.52 18.76
N VAL A 485 15.63 -2.74 19.75
CA VAL A 485 14.36 -2.01 19.75
C VAL A 485 14.58 -0.52 20.01
N ILE A 486 13.58 0.30 19.68
CA ILE A 486 13.62 1.74 19.95
C ILE A 486 13.60 1.98 21.48
N ASP A 487 14.55 2.77 21.96
CA ASP A 487 14.56 3.31 23.32
C ASP A 487 13.59 4.50 23.39
N THR A 488 12.31 4.20 23.59
CA THR A 488 11.23 5.20 23.63
C THR A 488 11.43 6.26 24.71
N ALA A 489 12.07 5.89 25.84
CA ALA A 489 12.37 6.80 26.94
C ALA A 489 13.40 7.87 26.58
N LYS A 490 14.37 7.53 25.71
CA LYS A 490 15.36 8.49 25.18
C LYS A 490 14.91 9.21 23.92
N TRP A 491 13.80 8.79 23.32
CA TRP A 491 13.33 9.36 22.07
C TRP A 491 12.36 10.51 22.29
N ARG A 492 12.87 11.74 22.30
CA ARG A 492 12.06 12.98 22.48
C ARG A 492 10.85 13.07 21.53
N ARG A 493 10.92 12.48 20.33
CA ARG A 493 9.84 12.48 19.33
C ARG A 493 8.80 11.36 19.53
N PHE A 494 9.00 10.45 20.48
CA PHE A 494 8.11 9.31 20.68
C PHE A 494 6.68 9.71 21.03
N GLY A 495 6.47 10.84 21.72
CA GLY A 495 5.13 11.35 22.02
C GLY A 495 4.24 11.59 20.79
N LEU A 496 4.82 11.73 19.59
CA LEU A 496 4.06 11.79 18.33
C LEU A 496 3.43 10.44 17.94
N TYR A 497 4.01 9.34 18.40
CA TYR A 497 3.62 7.96 18.06
C TYR A 497 3.00 7.20 19.22
N GLU A 498 3.19 7.68 20.45
CA GLU A 498 2.72 7.04 21.69
C GLU A 498 1.22 6.76 21.67
N LYS A 499 0.39 7.73 21.24
CA LYS A 499 -1.06 7.51 21.13
C LYS A 499 -1.38 6.34 20.20
N ARG A 500 -0.76 6.30 19.02
CA ARG A 500 -0.98 5.25 18.01
C ARG A 500 -0.53 3.87 18.51
N LEU A 501 0.59 3.80 19.25
CA LEU A 501 1.05 2.56 19.87
C LEU A 501 0.10 2.09 20.99
N ASN A 502 -0.34 3.02 21.84
CA ASN A 502 -1.28 2.73 22.92
C ASN A 502 -2.63 2.25 22.36
N ASP A 503 -3.11 2.84 21.27
CA ASP A 503 -4.36 2.42 20.61
C ASP A 503 -4.22 0.99 20.03
N TYR A 504 -3.07 0.66 19.44
CA TYR A 504 -2.76 -0.71 19.02
C TYR A 504 -2.76 -1.70 20.19
N TYR A 505 -2.10 -1.43 21.32
CA TYR A 505 -2.08 -2.39 22.44
C TYR A 505 -3.40 -2.49 23.19
N LYS A 506 -4.03 -1.34 23.44
CA LYS A 506 -5.24 -1.30 24.26
C LYS A 506 -6.45 -1.89 23.54
N ASN A 507 -6.51 -1.71 22.23
CA ASN A 507 -7.70 -2.03 21.47
C ASN A 507 -7.46 -2.99 20.29
N LYS A 508 -6.21 -3.43 20.06
CA LYS A 508 -5.77 -4.07 18.79
C LYS A 508 -6.26 -3.30 17.57
N ILE A 509 -6.37 -1.97 17.68
CA ILE A 509 -6.95 -1.14 16.63
C ILE A 509 -5.96 -1.07 15.47
N THR A 510 -6.34 -1.70 14.37
CA THR A 510 -5.70 -1.53 13.07
C THR A 510 -6.51 -0.48 12.28
N THR A 511 -6.77 -0.71 10.99
CA THR A 511 -7.78 0.05 10.25
C THR A 511 -9.11 -0.71 10.31
N PRO A 512 -10.26 -0.02 10.24
CA PRO A 512 -11.56 -0.68 10.18
C PRO A 512 -11.63 -1.86 9.21
N ILE A 513 -11.12 -1.70 7.98
CA ILE A 513 -11.17 -2.77 6.98
C ILE A 513 -10.34 -4.01 7.38
N ASN A 514 -9.19 -3.84 8.01
CA ASN A 514 -8.35 -4.95 8.48
C ASN A 514 -8.99 -5.66 9.68
N ASP A 515 -9.79 -4.95 10.46
CA ASP A 515 -10.58 -5.51 11.56
C ASP A 515 -11.94 -6.08 11.08
N GLY A 516 -12.24 -6.02 9.78
CA GLY A 516 -13.47 -6.53 9.17
C GLY A 516 -14.70 -5.64 9.34
N PHE A 517 -14.52 -4.36 9.67
CA PHE A 517 -15.60 -3.38 9.85
C PHE A 517 -15.82 -2.55 8.58
N ARG A 518 -17.08 -2.19 8.33
CA ARG A 518 -17.51 -1.27 7.26
C ARG A 518 -18.55 -0.28 7.75
N PHE A 519 -18.75 0.80 7.02
CA PHE A 519 -19.87 1.70 7.20
C PHE A 519 -21.14 1.09 6.57
N PRO A 520 -22.25 0.92 7.32
CA PRO A 520 -23.45 0.26 6.81
C PRO A 520 -24.28 1.15 5.90
N PHE A 521 -25.20 0.54 5.15
CA PHE A 521 -26.22 1.30 4.44
C PHE A 521 -27.20 1.92 5.44
N GLU A 522 -27.54 3.21 5.28
CA GLU A 522 -28.50 3.88 6.17
C GLU A 522 -29.86 3.17 6.19
N GLY A 523 -30.29 2.53 5.09
CA GLY A 523 -31.57 1.85 5.05
C GLY A 523 -31.68 0.53 5.81
N GLU A 524 -30.63 0.12 6.52
CA GLU A 524 -30.62 -1.08 7.37
C GLU A 524 -31.35 -0.83 8.71
N GLY A 525 -31.35 -1.82 9.61
CA GLY A 525 -31.99 -1.70 10.92
C GLY A 525 -31.17 -0.85 11.89
N HIS A 526 -31.83 -0.07 12.74
CA HIS A 526 -31.18 0.74 13.77
C HIS A 526 -31.54 0.30 15.19
N GLN A 527 -30.62 0.51 16.12
CA GLN A 527 -30.92 0.49 17.56
C GLN A 527 -31.53 1.80 18.03
N ALA A 528 -31.07 2.92 17.45
CA ALA A 528 -31.57 4.25 17.73
C ALA A 528 -31.15 5.25 16.65
N THR A 529 -31.87 6.37 16.55
CA THR A 529 -31.40 7.59 15.88
C THR A 529 -30.92 8.61 16.90
N PHE A 530 -29.80 9.27 16.63
CA PHE A 530 -29.36 10.44 17.38
C PHE A 530 -29.87 11.74 16.74
N VAL A 531 -30.29 12.68 17.58
CA VAL A 531 -30.62 14.07 17.20
C VAL A 531 -30.03 15.03 18.23
N LEU A 532 -29.51 16.19 17.81
CA LEU A 532 -29.04 17.24 18.71
C LEU A 532 -30.03 18.41 18.70
N MET A 533 -30.39 18.96 19.87
CA MET A 533 -31.31 20.09 19.90
C MET A 533 -30.62 21.42 19.54
N PRO A 534 -31.22 22.26 18.68
CA PRO A 534 -30.63 23.53 18.27
C PRO A 534 -30.74 24.61 19.36
N PHE A 535 -29.71 25.44 19.45
CA PHE A 535 -29.66 26.58 20.39
C PHE A 535 -28.82 27.79 19.93
N ARG A 536 -27.96 27.64 18.91
CA ARG A 536 -27.03 28.68 18.44
C ARG A 536 -27.78 29.87 17.81
N GLN A 537 -27.59 31.08 18.34
CA GLN A 537 -28.44 32.23 17.98
C GLN A 537 -28.02 32.95 16.69
N ASP A 538 -26.81 32.73 16.18
CA ASP A 538 -26.36 33.22 14.87
C ASP A 538 -26.88 32.35 13.71
N THR A 539 -27.48 31.19 14.02
CA THR A 539 -28.05 30.23 13.05
C THR A 539 -29.57 30.13 13.19
N TRP A 540 -30.05 30.07 14.43
CA TRP A 540 -31.45 29.80 14.75
C TRP A 540 -32.13 31.03 15.35
N ARG A 541 -33.05 31.64 14.59
CA ARG A 541 -33.80 32.84 14.99
C ARG A 541 -34.60 32.65 16.28
N LYS A 542 -34.95 33.76 16.94
CA LYS A 542 -35.81 33.77 18.15
C LYS A 542 -35.32 32.78 19.23
N LYS A 543 -34.01 32.73 19.47
CA LYS A 543 -33.38 31.82 20.44
C LYS A 543 -33.65 30.34 20.15
N ALA A 544 -33.64 29.97 18.87
CA ALA A 544 -33.90 28.64 18.34
C ALA A 544 -35.30 28.06 18.60
N LYS A 545 -36.25 28.81 19.18
CA LYS A 545 -37.55 28.24 19.57
C LYS A 545 -38.33 27.61 18.39
N PRO A 546 -38.48 28.28 17.22
CA PRO A 546 -39.17 27.69 16.08
C PRO A 546 -38.48 26.40 15.57
N ALA A 547 -37.14 26.42 15.49
CA ALA A 547 -36.36 25.24 15.10
C ALA A 547 -36.52 24.10 16.11
N GLN A 548 -36.51 24.38 17.42
CA GLN A 548 -36.73 23.36 18.46
C GLN A 548 -38.10 22.68 18.33
N ASP A 549 -39.16 23.44 18.03
CA ASP A 549 -40.50 22.87 17.83
C ASP A 549 -40.54 21.96 16.60
N ASN A 550 -39.87 22.35 15.53
CA ASN A 550 -39.80 21.57 14.30
C ASN A 550 -38.89 20.32 14.41
N TYR A 551 -37.80 20.40 15.18
CA TYR A 551 -37.01 19.23 15.57
C TYR A 551 -37.83 18.23 16.39
N ILE A 552 -38.71 18.72 17.30
CA ILE A 552 -39.59 17.86 18.09
C ILE A 552 -40.55 17.09 17.17
N GLU A 553 -41.15 17.73 16.16
CA GLU A 553 -42.02 17.04 15.19
C GLU A 553 -41.28 15.91 14.44
N VAL A 554 -40.02 16.15 14.04
CA VAL A 554 -39.16 15.12 13.43
C VAL A 554 -38.87 13.99 14.41
N ILE A 555 -38.51 14.32 15.65
CA ILE A 555 -38.24 13.33 16.71
C ILE A 555 -39.47 12.47 16.99
N GLU A 556 -40.66 13.06 17.08
CA GLU A 556 -41.93 12.35 17.28
C GLU A 556 -42.19 11.36 16.13
N ALA A 557 -41.96 11.78 14.88
CA ALA A 557 -42.15 10.92 13.72
C ALA A 557 -41.18 9.73 13.69
N ILE A 558 -39.91 9.93 14.06
CA ILE A 558 -38.92 8.83 14.18
C ILE A 558 -39.28 7.89 15.34
N ALA A 559 -39.71 8.45 16.48
CA ALA A 559 -40.02 7.71 17.70
C ALA A 559 -41.18 6.70 17.55
N LEU A 560 -42.00 6.85 16.50
CA LEU A 560 -43.02 5.88 16.11
C LEU A 560 -42.44 4.55 15.62
N HIS A 561 -41.21 4.53 15.12
CA HIS A 561 -40.58 3.38 14.47
C HIS A 561 -39.36 2.86 15.23
N GLU A 562 -38.53 3.77 15.75
CA GLU A 562 -37.31 3.41 16.46
C GLU A 562 -36.99 4.34 17.63
N LYS A 563 -36.05 3.92 18.49
CA LYS A 563 -35.62 4.71 19.64
C LYS A 563 -34.93 5.99 19.18
N VAL A 564 -35.17 7.11 19.85
CA VAL A 564 -34.45 8.36 19.59
C VAL A 564 -33.63 8.77 20.81
N ILE A 565 -32.35 9.07 20.60
CA ILE A 565 -31.46 9.62 21.62
C ILE A 565 -31.25 11.10 21.30
N VAL A 566 -31.78 11.96 22.16
CA VAL A 566 -31.75 13.41 21.94
C VAL A 566 -30.68 14.05 22.81
N GLY A 567 -29.62 14.57 22.17
CA GLY A 567 -28.59 15.35 22.80
C GLY A 567 -29.07 16.76 23.12
N VAL A 568 -28.93 17.19 24.37
CA VAL A 568 -29.30 18.54 24.83
C VAL A 568 -28.09 19.24 25.45
N ASN A 569 -27.79 20.43 24.95
CA ASN A 569 -26.81 21.34 25.55
C ASN A 569 -27.37 21.92 26.86
N GLN A 570 -26.49 22.37 27.76
CA GLN A 570 -26.86 23.04 29.01
C GLN A 570 -27.72 24.30 28.82
N SER A 571 -27.66 24.93 27.65
CA SER A 571 -28.46 26.10 27.28
C SER A 571 -29.93 25.79 26.98
N ILE A 572 -30.28 24.52 26.71
CA ILE A 572 -31.65 24.11 26.40
C ILE A 572 -32.54 24.25 27.63
N SER A 573 -33.71 24.87 27.45
CA SER A 573 -34.64 25.13 28.56
C SER A 573 -35.23 23.85 29.18
N LYS A 574 -35.53 23.89 30.49
CA LYS A 574 -36.17 22.76 31.19
C LYS A 574 -37.48 22.33 30.55
N LYS A 575 -38.29 23.28 30.05
CA LYS A 575 -39.57 23.00 29.39
C LYS A 575 -39.40 22.15 28.13
N VAL A 576 -38.36 22.39 27.33
CA VAL A 576 -38.05 21.58 26.14
C VAL A 576 -37.63 20.17 26.56
N ILE A 577 -36.80 20.04 27.60
CA ILE A 577 -36.39 18.74 28.15
C ILE A 577 -37.60 17.95 28.68
N GLU A 578 -38.53 18.62 29.38
CA GLU A 578 -39.79 18.01 29.85
C GLU A 578 -40.65 17.53 28.69
N THR A 579 -40.75 18.32 27.61
CA THR A 579 -41.47 17.95 26.39
C THR A 579 -40.86 16.69 25.77
N LEU A 580 -39.53 16.65 25.60
CA LEU A 580 -38.83 15.49 25.04
C LEU A 580 -38.99 14.22 25.88
N ASN A 581 -38.93 14.33 27.21
CA ASN A 581 -39.12 13.18 28.11
C ASN A 581 -40.57 12.64 28.11
N ALA A 582 -41.54 13.42 27.63
CA ALA A 582 -42.92 12.97 27.51
C ALA A 582 -43.18 12.15 26.23
N ILE A 583 -42.28 12.20 25.25
CA ILE A 583 -42.40 11.44 23.99
C ILE A 583 -41.97 9.98 24.23
N PRO A 584 -42.81 8.99 23.91
CA PRO A 584 -42.42 7.57 23.99
C PRO A 584 -41.19 7.27 23.14
N ASN A 585 -40.38 6.28 23.52
CA ASN A 585 -39.15 5.88 22.82
C ASN A 585 -38.04 6.95 22.72
N VAL A 586 -38.18 8.11 23.38
CA VAL A 586 -37.15 9.15 23.43
C VAL A 586 -36.31 9.03 24.71
N THR A 587 -35.00 9.18 24.59
CA THR A 587 -34.06 9.27 25.71
C THR A 587 -33.23 10.55 25.60
N VAL A 588 -33.25 11.38 26.64
CA VAL A 588 -32.50 12.65 26.65
C VAL A 588 -31.11 12.48 27.23
N TRP A 589 -30.08 12.92 26.50
CA TRP A 589 -28.68 12.93 26.92
C TRP A 589 -28.15 14.35 27.06
N ARG A 590 -27.59 14.69 28.23
CA ARG A 590 -26.81 15.93 28.35
C ARG A 590 -25.45 15.77 27.68
N LEU A 591 -25.18 16.60 26.67
CA LEU A 591 -23.95 16.60 25.88
C LEU A 591 -23.44 18.04 25.73
N ARG A 592 -22.14 18.20 25.52
CA ARG A 592 -21.55 19.47 25.09
C ARG A 592 -21.28 19.37 23.60
N TYR A 593 -21.69 20.39 22.88
CA TYR A 593 -21.57 20.57 21.43
C TYR A 593 -21.85 22.05 21.13
N ASN A 594 -21.36 22.57 20.01
CA ASN A 594 -21.56 23.96 19.60
C ASN A 594 -22.70 24.11 18.57
N ASP A 595 -22.94 23.11 17.72
CA ASP A 595 -24.05 23.13 16.74
C ASP A 595 -24.79 21.78 16.60
N ALA A 596 -26.02 21.83 16.09
CA ALA A 596 -27.01 20.76 16.20
C ALA A 596 -27.10 19.80 15.00
N TRP A 597 -26.02 19.68 14.23
CA TRP A 597 -25.94 18.85 13.03
C TRP A 597 -25.36 17.48 13.35
N ALA A 598 -26.19 16.62 13.96
CA ALA A 598 -25.77 15.31 14.45
C ALA A 598 -25.06 14.47 13.38
N ARG A 599 -25.44 14.60 12.11
CA ARG A 599 -24.80 13.90 10.99
C ARG A 599 -23.29 14.20 10.86
N ASP A 600 -22.91 15.43 11.15
CA ASP A 600 -21.60 15.97 10.79
C ASP A 600 -20.62 16.00 11.96
N ASN A 601 -21.11 16.11 13.19
CA ASN A 601 -20.28 16.19 14.39
C ASN A 601 -20.35 14.95 15.31
N MET A 602 -21.21 13.97 15.02
CA MET A 602 -21.21 12.67 15.73
C MET A 602 -20.21 11.69 15.12
N PRO A 603 -19.80 10.64 15.88
CA PRO A 603 -18.95 9.62 15.29
C PRO A 603 -19.72 8.86 14.22
N LEU A 604 -19.01 8.39 13.21
CA LEU A 604 -19.56 7.46 12.23
C LEU A 604 -19.54 6.04 12.81
N PHE A 605 -20.66 5.33 12.69
CA PHE A 605 -20.81 3.98 13.24
C PHE A 605 -20.46 2.92 12.19
N LEU A 606 -19.64 1.94 12.59
CA LEU A 606 -19.15 0.86 11.75
C LEU A 606 -19.63 -0.47 12.31
N THR A 607 -19.88 -1.45 11.42
CA THR A 607 -20.33 -2.79 11.78
C THR A 607 -19.56 -3.87 11.01
N ASN A 608 -19.38 -5.02 11.64
CA ASN A 608 -18.95 -6.27 10.98
C ASN A 608 -20.09 -7.33 10.97
N GLY A 609 -21.33 -6.89 11.21
CA GLY A 609 -22.51 -7.73 11.44
C GLY A 609 -22.69 -8.09 12.91
N ARG A 610 -21.62 -8.38 13.66
CA ARG A 610 -21.71 -8.86 15.05
C ARG A 610 -21.47 -7.80 16.11
N GLN A 611 -20.67 -6.79 15.79
CA GLN A 611 -20.20 -5.78 16.74
C GLN A 611 -20.26 -4.41 16.10
N LEU A 612 -20.43 -3.39 16.95
CA LEU A 612 -20.28 -1.99 16.56
C LEU A 612 -18.94 -1.41 17.00
N ARG A 613 -18.40 -0.54 16.15
CA ARG A 613 -17.29 0.37 16.45
C ARG A 613 -17.61 1.75 15.90
N THR A 614 -16.79 2.73 16.21
CA THR A 614 -16.91 4.08 15.65
C THR A 614 -15.64 4.52 14.97
N VAL A 615 -15.77 5.40 13.97
CA VAL A 615 -14.65 6.23 13.49
C VAL A 615 -14.94 7.69 13.81
N ASP A 616 -13.91 8.34 14.35
CA ASP A 616 -13.90 9.72 14.81
C ASP A 616 -12.91 10.50 13.95
N PHE A 617 -13.45 11.17 12.93
CA PHE A 617 -12.71 12.08 12.06
C PHE A 617 -12.68 13.48 12.67
N ARG A 618 -11.72 14.30 12.21
CA ARG A 618 -11.66 15.70 12.63
C ARG A 618 -12.91 16.44 12.15
N PHE A 619 -13.51 17.25 13.02
CA PHE A 619 -14.50 18.26 12.62
C PHE A 619 -13.87 19.66 12.72
N ASN A 620 -14.22 20.53 11.78
CA ASN A 620 -13.69 21.89 11.77
C ASN A 620 -14.71 22.98 11.38
N ALA A 621 -15.99 22.74 11.64
CA ALA A 621 -17.09 23.64 11.27
C ALA A 621 -17.17 23.88 9.76
N TRP A 622 -17.10 22.80 8.97
CA TRP A 622 -17.17 22.82 7.51
C TRP A 622 -16.18 23.82 6.89
N GLY A 623 -14.89 23.76 7.26
CA GLY A 623 -13.85 24.52 6.55
C GLY A 623 -12.81 25.24 7.38
N GLY A 624 -12.96 25.22 8.70
CA GLY A 624 -12.03 25.82 9.64
C GLY A 624 -11.76 27.29 9.33
N LYS A 625 -10.50 27.63 9.06
CA LYS A 625 -10.08 29.02 8.80
C LYS A 625 -10.25 29.48 7.35
N VAL A 626 -10.64 28.60 6.44
CA VAL A 626 -10.74 28.90 5.01
C VAL A 626 -12.16 29.32 4.67
N ASP A 627 -13.11 28.45 4.96
CA ASP A 627 -14.52 28.57 4.60
C ASP A 627 -15.45 28.11 5.74
N GLY A 628 -14.93 27.96 6.96
CA GLY A 628 -15.71 27.50 8.11
C GLY A 628 -16.74 28.51 8.62
N LEU A 629 -17.79 28.00 9.27
CA LEU A 629 -18.95 28.81 9.67
C LEU A 629 -18.79 29.49 11.04
N TYR A 630 -18.04 28.90 11.96
CA TYR A 630 -17.73 29.45 13.29
C TYR A 630 -16.39 28.95 13.80
N SER A 631 -15.81 29.67 14.77
CA SER A 631 -14.43 29.44 15.24
C SER A 631 -14.32 28.64 16.55
N ASP A 632 -15.40 28.52 17.32
CA ASP A 632 -15.44 27.89 18.65
C ASP A 632 -15.96 26.45 18.64
N TYR A 633 -15.70 25.70 17.56
CA TYR A 633 -16.21 24.33 17.31
C TYR A 633 -15.57 23.21 18.15
N GLN A 634 -14.84 23.51 19.22
CA GLN A 634 -14.05 22.51 19.94
C GLN A 634 -14.91 21.45 20.65
N ASP A 635 -16.14 21.77 21.05
CA ASP A 635 -17.04 20.78 21.64
C ASP A 635 -17.67 19.88 20.56
N ASP A 636 -17.90 20.38 19.33
CA ASP A 636 -18.34 19.54 18.20
C ASP A 636 -17.27 18.53 17.80
N ASP A 637 -16.02 18.99 17.66
CA ASP A 637 -14.89 18.12 17.33
C ASP A 637 -14.56 17.09 18.43
N ALA A 638 -14.95 17.36 19.68
CA ALA A 638 -14.83 16.40 20.78
C ALA A 638 -16.05 15.46 20.92
N LEU A 639 -17.13 15.72 20.19
CA LEU A 639 -18.41 15.02 20.36
C LEU A 639 -18.32 13.55 19.92
N GLY A 640 -17.59 13.27 18.84
CA GLY A 640 -17.21 11.92 18.38
C GLY A 640 -16.75 11.03 19.52
N ALA A 641 -15.59 11.37 20.09
CA ALA A 641 -15.01 10.69 21.24
C ALA A 641 -15.94 10.61 22.47
N LEU A 642 -16.72 11.67 22.75
CA LEU A 642 -17.64 11.71 23.89
C LEU A 642 -18.76 10.67 23.75
N VAL A 643 -19.38 10.59 22.57
CA VAL A 643 -20.48 9.66 22.27
C VAL A 643 -19.96 8.23 22.27
N SER A 644 -18.84 7.94 21.61
CA SER A 644 -18.23 6.60 21.59
C SER A 644 -17.92 6.10 23.00
N LYS A 645 -17.35 6.96 23.85
CA LYS A 645 -17.06 6.63 25.26
C LYS A 645 -18.34 6.34 26.05
N LYS A 646 -19.40 7.12 25.82
CA LYS A 646 -20.68 6.96 26.54
C LYS A 646 -21.41 5.68 26.14
N LEU A 647 -21.32 5.30 24.87
CA LEU A 647 -21.82 4.01 24.35
C LEU A 647 -20.91 2.83 24.69
N LYS A 648 -19.69 3.08 25.20
CA LYS A 648 -18.64 2.07 25.44
C LYS A 648 -18.21 1.32 24.16
N LEU A 649 -18.21 2.02 23.03
CA LEU A 649 -17.72 1.50 21.75
C LEU A 649 -16.23 1.82 21.57
N LEU A 650 -15.51 0.92 20.92
CA LEU A 650 -14.14 1.19 20.47
C LEU A 650 -14.18 2.18 19.30
N SER A 651 -13.30 3.18 19.33
CA SER A 651 -13.23 4.22 18.30
C SER A 651 -11.87 4.27 17.62
N TYR A 652 -11.88 4.25 16.28
CA TYR A 652 -10.75 4.66 15.47
C TYR A 652 -10.71 6.19 15.43
N TYR A 653 -9.57 6.80 15.76
CA TYR A 653 -9.43 8.26 15.78
C TYR A 653 -8.45 8.73 14.71
N LEU A 654 -8.90 9.58 13.79
CA LEU A 654 -8.09 10.10 12.68
C LEU A 654 -8.06 11.65 12.69
N PRO A 655 -7.24 12.27 13.55
CA PRO A 655 -7.24 13.73 13.75
C PRO A 655 -6.68 14.53 12.57
N SER A 656 -5.99 13.85 11.65
CA SER A 656 -5.34 14.49 10.51
C SER A 656 -6.27 14.62 9.30
N PHE A 657 -7.47 14.06 9.35
CA PHE A 657 -8.39 14.00 8.23
C PHE A 657 -9.75 14.56 8.63
N VAL A 658 -10.22 15.57 7.88
CA VAL A 658 -11.52 16.22 8.12
C VAL A 658 -12.57 15.53 7.26
N LEU A 659 -13.63 15.05 7.91
CA LEU A 659 -14.78 14.45 7.23
C LEU A 659 -16.05 14.59 8.06
N GLU A 660 -17.08 15.14 7.44
CA GLU A 660 -18.43 15.24 7.96
C GLU A 660 -19.32 14.14 7.35
N GLY A 661 -20.25 13.58 8.12
CA GLY A 661 -21.12 12.50 7.64
C GLY A 661 -22.00 12.87 6.44
N GLY A 662 -22.42 14.14 6.32
CA GLY A 662 -23.22 14.62 5.19
C GLY A 662 -22.42 14.77 3.88
N SER A 663 -21.10 14.73 3.96
CA SER A 663 -20.22 14.77 2.79
C SER A 663 -20.14 13.44 2.03
N ILE A 664 -20.70 12.36 2.58
CA ILE A 664 -20.65 11.00 2.02
C ILE A 664 -22.03 10.34 1.98
N ALA A 665 -22.27 9.53 0.95
CA ALA A 665 -23.40 8.60 0.87
C ALA A 665 -22.87 7.20 0.56
N ILE A 666 -23.31 6.18 1.30
CA ILE A 666 -22.76 4.81 1.20
C ILE A 666 -23.89 3.80 0.98
N ASP A 667 -23.65 2.81 0.13
CA ASP A 667 -24.63 1.77 -0.23
C ASP A 667 -24.57 0.52 0.65
N GLY A 668 -23.58 0.39 1.53
CA GLY A 668 -23.35 -0.79 2.38
C GLY A 668 -22.72 -2.01 1.69
N GLU A 669 -22.55 -1.97 0.36
CA GLU A 669 -21.94 -3.02 -0.47
C GLU A 669 -20.56 -2.64 -1.03
N GLY A 670 -20.02 -1.51 -0.57
CA GLY A 670 -18.66 -1.05 -0.86
C GLY A 670 -18.60 0.18 -1.76
N THR A 671 -19.72 0.82 -2.09
CA THR A 671 -19.76 2.04 -2.92
C THR A 671 -20.04 3.28 -2.06
N LEU A 672 -19.25 4.32 -2.31
CA LEU A 672 -19.40 5.65 -1.72
C LEU A 672 -19.60 6.69 -2.81
N ILE A 673 -20.52 7.64 -2.61
CA ILE A 673 -20.68 8.83 -3.44
C ILE A 673 -20.30 10.06 -2.60
N THR A 674 -19.50 10.96 -3.16
CA THR A 674 -19.09 12.22 -2.51
C THR A 674 -18.86 13.30 -3.57
N THR A 675 -18.78 14.56 -3.14
CA THR A 675 -18.60 15.71 -4.02
C THR A 675 -17.13 16.14 -4.08
N GLU A 676 -16.67 16.53 -5.28
CA GLU A 676 -15.32 17.10 -5.45
C GLU A 676 -15.20 18.46 -4.74
N ALA A 677 -16.26 19.29 -4.81
CA ALA A 677 -16.34 20.56 -4.08
C ALA A 677 -16.17 20.40 -2.55
N CYS A 678 -16.77 19.31 -2.03
CA CYS A 678 -16.61 18.69 -0.72
C CYS A 678 -15.16 18.45 -0.27
N LEU A 679 -14.74 17.20 -0.49
CA LEU A 679 -13.56 16.63 0.15
C LEU A 679 -12.24 17.15 -0.42
N LEU A 680 -12.24 17.76 -1.61
CA LEU A 680 -11.06 18.42 -2.19
C LEU A 680 -10.97 19.90 -1.79
N SER A 681 -11.88 20.41 -0.94
CA SER A 681 -11.78 21.76 -0.41
C SER A 681 -10.48 21.97 0.37
N LYS A 682 -9.85 23.13 0.15
CA LYS A 682 -8.68 23.59 0.92
C LYS A 682 -8.99 23.77 2.42
N GLY A 683 -10.26 23.92 2.79
CA GLY A 683 -10.68 24.01 4.18
C GLY A 683 -10.75 22.67 4.91
N ARG A 684 -10.72 21.54 4.20
CA ARG A 684 -10.85 20.19 4.77
C ARG A 684 -9.52 19.48 4.77
N ASN A 685 -9.10 19.06 3.57
CA ASN A 685 -7.99 18.14 3.38
C ASN A 685 -6.91 18.75 2.44
N PRO A 686 -6.39 19.97 2.70
CA PRO A 686 -5.56 20.73 1.75
C PRO A 686 -4.22 20.08 1.36
N TYR A 687 -3.77 19.09 2.13
CA TYR A 687 -2.50 18.40 1.92
C TYR A 687 -2.66 17.03 1.28
N TYR A 688 -3.89 16.54 1.12
CA TYR A 688 -4.17 15.24 0.54
C TYR A 688 -4.52 15.39 -0.94
N GLN A 689 -3.98 14.50 -1.76
CA GLN A 689 -4.45 14.30 -3.12
C GLN A 689 -5.71 13.42 -3.11
N LYS A 690 -6.48 13.48 -4.20
CA LYS A 690 -7.73 12.73 -4.36
C LYS A 690 -7.55 11.24 -4.07
N GLU A 691 -6.47 10.64 -4.56
CA GLU A 691 -6.16 9.21 -4.38
C GLU A 691 -5.83 8.87 -2.92
N GLU A 692 -5.22 9.79 -2.17
CA GLU A 692 -4.95 9.59 -0.74
C GLU A 692 -6.23 9.68 0.10
N ILE A 693 -7.18 10.51 -0.33
CA ILE A 693 -8.52 10.56 0.26
C ILE A 693 -9.25 9.23 0.01
N GLU A 694 -9.18 8.72 -1.22
CA GLU A 694 -9.80 7.43 -1.56
C GLU A 694 -9.29 6.28 -0.70
N GLU A 695 -7.98 6.22 -0.44
CA GLU A 695 -7.37 5.23 0.45
C GLU A 695 -7.86 5.37 1.90
N ILE A 696 -7.97 6.60 2.42
CA ILE A 696 -8.47 6.82 3.78
C ILE A 696 -9.92 6.37 3.89
N LEU A 697 -10.77 6.71 2.91
CA LEU A 697 -12.17 6.29 2.88
C LEU A 697 -12.27 4.77 2.80
N HIS A 698 -11.47 4.12 1.95
CA HIS A 698 -11.39 2.65 1.89
C HIS A 698 -11.02 2.05 3.25
N ASP A 699 -9.91 2.50 3.84
CA ASP A 699 -9.37 1.93 5.08
C ASP A 699 -10.30 2.11 6.27
N TYR A 700 -10.99 3.27 6.35
CA TYR A 700 -11.77 3.66 7.50
C TYR A 700 -13.28 3.46 7.37
N LEU A 701 -13.82 3.33 6.16
CA LEU A 701 -15.25 3.12 5.91
C LEU A 701 -15.54 1.77 5.23
N GLY A 702 -14.52 1.01 4.82
CA GLY A 702 -14.68 -0.30 4.20
C GLY A 702 -15.29 -0.23 2.80
N VAL A 703 -15.01 0.85 2.06
CA VAL A 703 -15.52 1.07 0.70
C VAL A 703 -14.48 0.68 -0.35
N GLU A 704 -14.91 0.04 -1.42
CA GLU A 704 -14.06 -0.43 -2.53
C GLU A 704 -14.12 0.51 -3.74
N LYS A 705 -15.22 1.24 -3.90
CA LYS A 705 -15.46 2.14 -5.04
C LYS A 705 -15.96 3.49 -4.56
N ILE A 706 -15.32 4.56 -5.05
CA ILE A 706 -15.76 5.93 -4.81
C ILE A 706 -16.22 6.54 -6.14
N ILE A 707 -17.40 7.15 -6.12
CA ILE A 707 -17.98 7.88 -7.23
C ILE A 707 -17.94 9.36 -6.86
N TRP A 708 -17.05 10.09 -7.53
CA TRP A 708 -16.92 11.53 -7.37
C TRP A 708 -17.91 12.25 -8.28
N VAL A 709 -18.81 13.02 -7.69
CA VAL A 709 -19.67 13.94 -8.43
C VAL A 709 -19.08 15.36 -8.33
N PRO A 710 -19.12 16.19 -9.39
CA PRO A 710 -18.40 17.48 -9.35
C PRO A 710 -18.98 18.45 -8.32
N HIS A 711 -20.31 18.44 -8.16
CA HIS A 711 -21.05 19.46 -7.43
C HIS A 711 -22.24 18.90 -6.63
N GLY A 712 -22.57 19.60 -5.56
CA GLY A 712 -23.79 19.42 -4.76
C GLY A 712 -24.84 20.48 -5.08
N ILE A 713 -25.41 21.10 -4.04
CA ILE A 713 -26.35 22.24 -4.21
C ILE A 713 -25.58 23.56 -4.30
N TYR A 714 -25.96 24.41 -5.25
CA TYR A 714 -25.33 25.69 -5.51
C TYR A 714 -25.50 26.65 -4.32
N GLN A 715 -24.38 27.24 -3.88
CA GLN A 715 -24.29 28.09 -2.68
C GLN A 715 -24.66 27.38 -1.37
N ASP A 716 -24.53 26.05 -1.33
CA ASP A 716 -24.53 25.30 -0.10
C ASP A 716 -23.28 25.65 0.74
N GLU A 717 -23.52 26.03 1.98
CA GLU A 717 -22.52 26.53 2.93
C GLU A 717 -21.66 25.45 3.55
N THR A 718 -22.02 24.18 3.35
CA THR A 718 -21.22 23.02 3.74
C THR A 718 -20.18 22.63 2.68
N ASN A 719 -19.96 23.52 1.69
CA ASN A 719 -19.19 23.27 0.46
C ASN A 719 -19.81 22.18 -0.42
N GLU A 720 -21.14 22.22 -0.55
CA GLU A 720 -21.89 21.33 -1.43
C GLU A 720 -21.84 19.86 -0.96
N HIS A 721 -22.32 19.58 0.26
CA HIS A 721 -22.47 18.23 0.77
C HIS A 721 -23.30 17.35 -0.18
N VAL A 722 -22.96 16.06 -0.24
CA VAL A 722 -23.57 15.12 -1.18
C VAL A 722 -24.99 14.76 -0.76
N ASP A 723 -25.32 14.78 0.54
CA ASP A 723 -26.63 14.41 1.07
C ASP A 723 -27.77 15.37 0.66
N ASN A 724 -27.45 16.58 0.23
CA ASN A 724 -28.38 17.49 -0.42
C ASN A 724 -28.61 17.17 -1.91
N MET A 725 -27.72 16.38 -2.53
CA MET A 725 -27.67 16.19 -3.97
C MET A 725 -28.01 14.76 -4.42
N VAL A 726 -27.49 13.75 -3.73
CA VAL A 726 -27.65 12.33 -4.06
C VAL A 726 -27.81 11.51 -2.78
N SER A 727 -28.77 10.60 -2.77
CA SER A 727 -28.90 9.57 -1.73
C SER A 727 -29.13 8.20 -2.36
N PHE A 728 -28.66 7.15 -1.67
CA PHE A 728 -28.92 5.77 -2.09
C PHE A 728 -30.33 5.36 -1.68
N VAL A 729 -31.10 4.86 -2.65
CA VAL A 729 -32.38 4.20 -2.38
C VAL A 729 -32.14 2.79 -1.85
N ARG A 730 -31.17 2.10 -2.48
CA ARG A 730 -30.65 0.75 -2.19
C ARG A 730 -29.36 0.54 -3.01
N PRO A 731 -28.56 -0.52 -2.77
CA PRO A 731 -27.37 -0.78 -3.59
C PRO A 731 -27.67 -0.79 -5.09
N GLY A 732 -26.88 -0.03 -5.86
CA GLY A 732 -27.04 0.15 -7.30
C GLY A 732 -28.14 1.13 -7.75
N GLU A 733 -28.86 1.79 -6.84
CA GLU A 733 -29.98 2.67 -7.16
C GLU A 733 -30.00 3.93 -6.30
N VAL A 734 -30.05 5.09 -6.94
CA VAL A 734 -29.93 6.41 -6.30
C VAL A 734 -31.08 7.32 -6.66
N VAL A 735 -31.38 8.24 -5.76
CA VAL A 735 -32.22 9.41 -6.01
C VAL A 735 -31.35 10.67 -6.00
N MET A 736 -31.57 11.55 -6.96
CA MET A 736 -30.75 12.72 -7.22
C MET A 736 -31.62 13.97 -7.36
N ALA A 737 -31.18 15.06 -6.74
CA ALA A 737 -31.78 16.37 -6.87
C ALA A 737 -31.76 16.85 -8.33
N SER A 738 -32.90 17.36 -8.80
CA SER A 738 -33.09 17.76 -10.19
C SER A 738 -33.68 19.16 -10.31
N CYS A 739 -32.97 20.04 -11.00
CA CYS A 739 -33.48 21.34 -11.43
C CYS A 739 -33.87 21.28 -12.91
N SER A 740 -35.06 21.78 -13.25
CA SER A 740 -35.55 21.88 -14.64
C SER A 740 -35.39 23.29 -15.23
N ASN A 741 -35.12 24.30 -14.40
CA ASN A 741 -34.95 25.69 -14.83
C ASN A 741 -33.54 25.94 -15.37
N LYS A 742 -33.40 26.06 -16.70
CA LYS A 742 -32.11 26.25 -17.38
C LYS A 742 -31.38 27.55 -17.01
N GLU A 743 -32.10 28.55 -16.50
CA GLU A 743 -31.53 29.83 -16.08
C GLU A 743 -30.96 29.78 -14.66
N ASP A 744 -31.30 28.75 -13.87
CA ASP A 744 -30.74 28.56 -12.54
C ASP A 744 -29.37 27.86 -12.63
N PRO A 745 -28.29 28.41 -12.00
CA PRO A 745 -27.00 27.73 -11.92
C PRO A 745 -27.06 26.26 -11.47
N GLN A 746 -28.02 25.92 -10.59
CA GLN A 746 -28.25 24.55 -10.13
C GLN A 746 -28.56 23.57 -11.26
N TYR A 747 -29.18 24.02 -12.35
CA TYR A 747 -29.44 23.16 -13.52
C TYR A 747 -28.15 22.56 -14.06
N ARG A 748 -27.10 23.38 -14.18
CA ARG A 748 -25.79 22.92 -14.66
C ARG A 748 -25.17 21.89 -13.71
N TYR A 749 -25.23 22.13 -12.41
CA TYR A 749 -24.74 21.20 -11.39
C TYR A 749 -25.47 19.86 -11.47
N CYS A 750 -26.80 19.88 -11.60
CA CYS A 750 -27.60 18.67 -11.83
C CYS A 750 -27.21 17.92 -13.12
N GLN A 751 -26.93 18.60 -14.23
CA GLN A 751 -26.50 17.91 -15.45
C GLN A 751 -25.12 17.24 -15.29
N GLN A 752 -24.18 17.91 -14.64
CA GLN A 752 -22.83 17.39 -14.41
C GLN A 752 -22.84 16.19 -13.47
N THR A 753 -23.60 16.26 -12.37
CA THR A 753 -23.75 15.15 -11.42
C THR A 753 -24.49 13.97 -12.05
N TYR A 754 -25.55 14.21 -12.84
CA TYR A 754 -26.25 13.13 -13.56
C TYR A 754 -25.29 12.41 -14.54
N LYS A 755 -24.47 13.17 -15.27
CA LYS A 755 -23.47 12.60 -16.17
C LYS A 755 -22.48 11.70 -15.41
N ALA A 756 -21.89 12.19 -14.33
CA ALA A 756 -20.93 11.44 -13.51
C ALA A 756 -21.55 10.12 -12.98
N LEU A 757 -22.77 10.17 -12.46
CA LEU A 757 -23.49 8.97 -11.99
C LEU A 757 -23.79 7.98 -13.12
N SER A 758 -24.20 8.48 -14.30
CA SER A 758 -24.56 7.62 -15.45
C SER A 758 -23.37 6.90 -16.08
N GLU A 759 -22.18 7.51 -16.00
CA GLU A 759 -20.94 6.95 -16.52
C GLU A 759 -20.32 5.93 -15.53
N ALA A 760 -20.62 6.07 -14.23
CA ALA A 760 -20.11 5.21 -13.18
C ALA A 760 -20.72 3.79 -13.17
N CYS A 761 -20.06 2.91 -12.44
CA CYS A 761 -20.60 1.65 -11.92
C CYS A 761 -20.26 1.59 -10.43
N ASP A 762 -21.07 0.85 -9.68
CA ASP A 762 -20.84 0.60 -8.26
C ASP A 762 -19.73 -0.45 -8.03
N ALA A 763 -19.41 -0.73 -6.75
CA ALA A 763 -18.37 -1.69 -6.37
C ALA A 763 -18.62 -3.12 -6.88
N LYS A 764 -19.88 -3.49 -7.15
CA LYS A 764 -20.26 -4.80 -7.70
C LYS A 764 -20.37 -4.78 -9.23
N GLY A 765 -19.98 -3.69 -9.88
CA GLY A 765 -19.99 -3.52 -11.33
C GLY A 765 -21.36 -3.21 -11.93
N ARG A 766 -22.39 -2.93 -11.11
CA ARG A 766 -23.74 -2.59 -11.60
C ARG A 766 -23.76 -1.14 -12.10
N LYS A 767 -24.51 -0.90 -13.17
CA LYS A 767 -24.86 0.46 -13.60
C LYS A 767 -25.91 1.05 -12.67
N LEU A 768 -25.73 2.31 -12.30
CA LEU A 768 -26.65 2.98 -11.37
C LEU A 768 -28.00 3.26 -12.03
N ILE A 769 -29.08 2.91 -11.34
CA ILE A 769 -30.43 3.40 -11.64
C ILE A 769 -30.59 4.77 -10.97
N ILE A 770 -30.90 5.81 -11.74
CA ILE A 770 -30.91 7.19 -11.26
C ILE A 770 -32.33 7.77 -11.35
N HIS A 771 -32.91 8.06 -10.19
CA HIS A 771 -34.21 8.73 -10.08
C HIS A 771 -34.04 10.23 -9.86
N LYS A 772 -34.80 11.04 -10.60
CA LYS A 772 -34.76 12.50 -10.48
C LYS A 772 -35.83 12.96 -9.50
N LEU A 773 -35.44 13.66 -8.45
CA LEU A 773 -36.33 14.28 -7.48
C LEU A 773 -36.30 15.81 -7.69
N PRO A 774 -37.43 16.46 -8.03
CA PRO A 774 -37.45 17.87 -8.38
C PRO A 774 -37.08 18.72 -7.16
N LEU A 775 -36.20 19.69 -7.32
CA LEU A 775 -35.94 20.69 -6.28
C LEU A 775 -37.13 21.65 -6.15
N PRO A 776 -37.41 22.17 -4.93
CA PRO A 776 -38.33 23.30 -4.80
C PRO A 776 -37.78 24.51 -5.57
N LYS A 777 -38.64 25.49 -5.85
CA LYS A 777 -38.16 26.77 -6.37
C LYS A 777 -37.11 27.36 -5.41
N PRO A 778 -36.08 28.05 -5.93
CA PRO A 778 -35.04 28.64 -5.09
C PRO A 778 -35.64 29.49 -3.97
N MET A 779 -35.29 29.13 -2.74
CA MET A 779 -35.71 29.84 -1.54
C MET A 779 -34.54 30.68 -1.03
N TYR A 780 -34.85 31.82 -0.44
CA TYR A 780 -33.85 32.77 0.04
C TYR A 780 -34.19 33.22 1.45
N LEU A 781 -33.15 33.46 2.25
CA LEU A 781 -33.29 34.03 3.58
C LEU A 781 -33.93 35.42 3.49
N SER A 782 -35.02 35.66 4.22
CA SER A 782 -35.69 36.96 4.25
C SER A 782 -34.98 37.95 5.17
N GLU A 783 -35.23 39.25 4.97
CA GLU A 783 -34.72 40.31 5.83
C GLU A 783 -35.23 40.19 7.27
N GLU A 784 -36.51 39.82 7.44
CA GLU A 784 -37.10 39.57 8.75
C GLU A 784 -36.32 38.50 9.51
N ILE A 785 -36.07 37.34 8.89
CA ILE A 785 -35.36 36.24 9.53
C ILE A 785 -33.91 36.61 9.83
N ALA A 786 -33.21 37.23 8.86
CA ALA A 786 -31.82 37.63 9.05
C ALA A 786 -31.66 38.64 10.20
N SER A 787 -32.63 39.55 10.40
CA SER A 787 -32.61 40.52 11.49
C SER A 787 -32.80 39.92 12.89
N GLU A 788 -33.31 38.69 12.98
CA GLU A 788 -33.54 37.97 14.24
C GLU A 788 -32.35 37.10 14.66
N LEU A 789 -31.29 37.02 13.85
CA LEU A 789 -30.05 36.30 14.15
C LEU A 789 -29.10 37.18 14.96
N VAL A 790 -28.38 36.56 15.90
CA VAL A 790 -27.45 37.25 16.81
C VAL A 790 -26.03 36.85 16.48
N ILE A 791 -25.29 37.75 15.83
CA ILE A 791 -23.87 37.56 15.50
C ILE A 791 -23.05 37.57 16.80
N SER A 792 -22.16 36.59 16.96
CA SER A 792 -21.19 36.51 18.06
C SER A 792 -19.76 36.77 17.54
N ASP A 793 -18.81 36.96 18.46
CA ASP A 793 -17.38 37.00 18.12
C ASP A 793 -16.87 35.70 17.48
N SER A 794 -17.61 34.59 17.63
CA SER A 794 -17.23 33.30 17.08
C SER A 794 -17.80 33.03 15.68
N THR A 795 -18.79 33.80 15.22
CA THR A 795 -19.38 33.70 13.88
C THR A 795 -18.35 34.09 12.81
N LEU A 796 -18.07 33.18 11.86
CA LEU A 796 -17.15 33.42 10.74
C LEU A 796 -17.89 33.72 9.43
N ASP A 797 -19.00 33.01 9.17
CA ASP A 797 -19.89 33.28 8.04
C ASP A 797 -21.24 33.79 8.54
N THR A 798 -21.65 34.97 8.05
CA THR A 798 -22.87 35.64 8.50
C THR A 798 -24.02 35.36 7.54
N ARG A 799 -25.13 34.85 8.06
CA ARG A 799 -26.36 34.63 7.29
C ARG A 799 -27.06 35.97 7.03
N VAL A 800 -26.93 36.47 5.82
CA VAL A 800 -27.54 37.74 5.37
C VAL A 800 -28.79 37.52 4.51
N SER A 801 -29.67 38.53 4.48
CA SER A 801 -30.85 38.55 3.60
C SER A 801 -30.45 38.32 2.14
N GLY A 802 -31.25 37.54 1.42
CA GLY A 802 -30.98 37.18 0.02
C GLY A 802 -30.01 36.00 -0.18
N ARG A 803 -29.47 35.42 0.90
CA ARG A 803 -28.71 34.16 0.83
C ARG A 803 -29.62 33.02 0.35
N ARG A 804 -29.16 32.25 -0.65
CA ARG A 804 -29.89 31.05 -1.13
C ARG A 804 -29.86 29.96 -0.07
N LEU A 805 -30.99 29.30 0.12
CA LEU A 805 -31.12 28.14 1.00
C LEU A 805 -30.93 26.85 0.20
N ALA A 806 -30.21 25.87 0.77
CA ALA A 806 -29.95 24.56 0.15
C ALA A 806 -31.16 23.62 0.25
N ALA A 807 -32.34 24.09 -0.16
CA ALA A 807 -33.59 23.35 -0.05
C ALA A 807 -33.58 22.13 -0.99
N SER A 808 -33.54 20.93 -0.42
CA SER A 808 -33.54 19.67 -1.18
C SER A 808 -34.38 18.60 -0.49
N TYR A 809 -35.21 17.91 -1.28
CA TYR A 809 -35.95 16.75 -0.82
C TYR A 809 -35.09 15.48 -0.68
N VAL A 810 -33.87 15.49 -1.21
CA VAL A 810 -32.89 14.39 -1.07
C VAL A 810 -32.33 14.32 0.34
N ASN A 811 -32.40 15.42 1.11
CA ASN A 811 -31.97 15.48 2.50
C ASN A 811 -33.01 14.84 3.44
N TYR A 812 -33.40 13.59 3.17
CA TYR A 812 -34.32 12.79 3.98
C TYR A 812 -33.55 11.77 4.81
N TYR A 813 -34.17 11.30 5.90
CA TYR A 813 -33.62 10.22 6.72
C TYR A 813 -34.32 8.90 6.40
N GLN A 814 -33.54 7.85 6.19
CA GLN A 814 -34.04 6.52 5.86
C GLN A 814 -33.89 5.55 7.03
N GLY A 815 -35.00 5.15 7.64
CA GLY A 815 -35.04 4.01 8.55
C GLY A 815 -35.33 2.70 7.83
N LYS A 816 -35.37 1.58 8.56
CA LYS A 816 -35.66 0.25 7.99
C LYS A 816 -37.00 0.19 7.26
N ASP A 817 -38.05 0.70 7.88
CA ASP A 817 -39.46 0.63 7.44
C ASP A 817 -40.13 2.01 7.30
N PHE A 818 -39.37 3.09 7.47
CA PHE A 818 -39.88 4.46 7.35
C PHE A 818 -38.91 5.41 6.63
N ILE A 819 -39.44 6.53 6.17
CA ILE A 819 -38.71 7.69 5.63
C ILE A 819 -39.23 8.94 6.34
N ILE A 820 -38.32 9.80 6.79
CA ILE A 820 -38.67 11.16 7.21
C ILE A 820 -38.17 12.12 6.14
N MET A 821 -39.11 12.77 5.45
CA MET A 821 -38.86 13.58 4.26
C MET A 821 -39.21 15.05 4.54
N PRO A 822 -38.42 16.01 4.04
CA PRO A 822 -38.76 17.43 4.21
C PRO A 822 -39.90 17.86 3.29
N ALA A 823 -40.61 18.89 3.72
CA ALA A 823 -41.48 19.74 2.92
C ALA A 823 -41.15 21.20 3.23
N PHE A 824 -41.43 22.08 2.26
CA PHE A 824 -41.08 23.50 2.36
C PHE A 824 -42.30 24.44 2.27
N GLY A 825 -43.51 23.89 2.24
CA GLY A 825 -44.75 24.66 2.09
C GLY A 825 -44.99 25.12 0.66
N VAL A 826 -44.47 24.40 -0.34
CA VAL A 826 -44.55 24.74 -1.76
C VAL A 826 -45.26 23.65 -2.56
N LYS A 827 -45.70 23.98 -3.77
CA LYS A 827 -46.47 23.03 -4.61
C LYS A 827 -45.67 21.78 -4.99
N GLU A 828 -44.34 21.91 -5.08
CA GLU A 828 -43.39 20.86 -5.41
C GLU A 828 -43.35 19.76 -4.33
N ASP A 829 -43.76 20.06 -3.08
CA ASP A 829 -43.79 19.09 -1.97
C ASP A 829 -44.61 17.85 -2.32
N LYS A 830 -45.76 18.05 -2.99
CA LYS A 830 -46.66 16.96 -3.38
C LYS A 830 -46.06 16.08 -4.46
N GLU A 831 -45.35 16.67 -5.43
CA GLU A 831 -44.70 15.92 -6.50
C GLU A 831 -43.56 15.06 -5.94
N ALA A 832 -42.71 15.67 -5.09
CA ALA A 832 -41.61 14.98 -4.42
C ALA A 832 -42.12 13.80 -3.57
N TYR A 833 -43.22 13.99 -2.82
CA TYR A 833 -43.83 12.91 -2.04
C TYR A 833 -44.28 11.73 -2.90
N GLN A 834 -44.93 11.98 -4.04
CA GLN A 834 -45.40 10.90 -4.92
C GLN A 834 -44.24 10.10 -5.53
N ILE A 835 -43.15 10.78 -5.91
CA ILE A 835 -41.94 10.12 -6.40
C ILE A 835 -41.36 9.23 -5.30
N MET A 836 -41.15 9.79 -4.09
CA MET A 836 -40.61 9.02 -2.96
C MET A 836 -41.52 7.84 -2.58
N LYS A 837 -42.85 8.00 -2.62
CA LYS A 837 -43.78 6.89 -2.36
C LYS A 837 -43.69 5.79 -3.41
N GLY A 838 -43.40 6.13 -4.66
CA GLY A 838 -43.12 5.17 -5.72
C GLY A 838 -41.79 4.41 -5.51
N LEU A 839 -40.76 5.09 -4.99
CA LEU A 839 -39.46 4.48 -4.69
C LEU A 839 -39.48 3.58 -3.47
N TYR A 840 -40.32 3.90 -2.49
CA TYR A 840 -40.48 3.19 -1.22
C TYR A 840 -41.94 2.76 -0.97
N PRO A 841 -42.49 1.83 -1.78
CA PRO A 841 -43.88 1.42 -1.64
C PRO A 841 -44.18 0.84 -0.25
N GLU A 842 -43.24 0.05 0.28
CA GLU A 842 -43.36 -0.67 1.56
C GLU A 842 -43.02 0.18 2.80
N LYS A 843 -42.43 1.38 2.64
CA LYS A 843 -42.07 2.24 3.78
C LYS A 843 -43.17 3.25 4.10
N THR A 844 -43.29 3.58 5.38
CA THR A 844 -44.11 4.70 5.85
C THR A 844 -43.36 6.00 5.64
N ILE A 845 -43.92 6.93 4.86
CA ILE A 845 -43.29 8.23 4.58
C ILE A 845 -43.97 9.32 5.40
N HIS A 846 -43.21 9.94 6.31
CA HIS A 846 -43.61 11.13 7.05
C HIS A 846 -43.03 12.36 6.35
N GLN A 847 -43.88 13.14 5.67
CA GLN A 847 -43.48 14.40 5.08
C GLN A 847 -43.79 15.54 6.05
N ILE A 848 -42.75 16.20 6.55
CA ILE A 848 -42.85 17.22 7.61
C ILE A 848 -42.40 18.56 7.04
N ASN A 849 -43.13 19.64 7.32
CA ASN A 849 -42.70 20.98 6.91
C ASN A 849 -41.49 21.38 7.75
N THR A 850 -40.30 21.33 7.18
CA THR A 850 -39.03 21.56 7.88
C THR A 850 -38.36 22.87 7.49
N TYR A 851 -39.15 23.88 7.10
CA TYR A 851 -38.63 25.17 6.69
C TYR A 851 -37.76 25.84 7.78
N GLU A 852 -38.12 25.72 9.07
CA GLU A 852 -37.31 26.29 10.16
C GLU A 852 -35.97 25.57 10.34
N ILE A 853 -35.87 24.28 9.99
CA ILE A 853 -34.59 23.55 9.96
C ILE A 853 -33.73 24.02 8.79
N LEU A 854 -34.33 24.20 7.61
CA LEU A 854 -33.67 24.68 6.40
C LEU A 854 -32.96 26.03 6.59
N LEU A 855 -33.50 26.92 7.42
CA LEU A 855 -32.87 28.21 7.73
C LEU A 855 -31.45 28.06 8.31
N GLY A 856 -31.18 26.93 8.97
CA GLY A 856 -29.88 26.57 9.51
C GLY A 856 -28.90 25.98 8.49
N GLY A 857 -29.29 25.77 7.23
CA GLY A 857 -28.39 25.38 6.13
C GLY A 857 -28.48 23.93 5.67
N GLY A 858 -29.02 23.03 6.50
CA GLY A 858 -29.27 21.62 6.17
C GLY A 858 -30.72 21.23 6.39
N ASN A 859 -31.02 19.93 6.42
CA ASN A 859 -32.36 19.44 6.74
C ASN A 859 -32.33 18.10 7.52
N ILE A 860 -33.37 17.28 7.37
CA ILE A 860 -33.62 16.06 8.16
C ILE A 860 -32.39 15.14 8.20
N HIS A 861 -31.75 14.84 7.07
CA HIS A 861 -30.57 13.96 7.07
C HIS A 861 -29.44 14.51 7.93
N CYS A 862 -29.17 15.82 7.84
CA CYS A 862 -28.10 16.50 8.57
C CYS A 862 -28.31 16.53 10.10
N ILE A 863 -29.57 16.49 10.56
CA ILE A 863 -29.89 16.53 12.01
C ILE A 863 -29.96 15.14 12.65
N THR A 864 -29.82 14.08 11.85
CA THR A 864 -29.92 12.69 12.28
C THR A 864 -28.58 11.96 12.15
N MET A 865 -28.32 11.00 13.04
CA MET A 865 -27.25 10.01 12.89
C MET A 865 -27.74 8.64 13.38
N GLN A 866 -27.71 7.63 12.53
CA GLN A 866 -28.15 6.28 12.88
C GLN A 866 -27.12 5.53 13.74
N LEU A 867 -27.61 4.81 14.76
CA LEU A 867 -26.87 3.76 15.45
C LEU A 867 -27.32 2.40 14.89
N PRO A 868 -26.50 1.71 14.07
CA PRO A 868 -26.90 0.47 13.40
C PRO A 868 -27.25 -0.65 14.39
N LYS A 869 -28.18 -1.54 14.02
CA LYS A 869 -28.49 -2.75 14.78
C LYS A 869 -27.38 -3.80 14.59
N GLU A 870 -27.03 -4.53 15.65
CA GLU A 870 -26.20 -5.74 15.54
C GLU A 870 -27.07 -6.88 14.98
N ASP A 871 -26.51 -7.70 14.09
CA ASP A 871 -27.18 -8.90 13.60
C ASP A 871 -27.34 -9.90 14.77
N GLU A 872 -28.54 -10.50 14.89
CA GLU A 872 -28.87 -11.47 15.94
C GLU A 872 -28.24 -12.85 15.72
#